data_AF-Q86NA6-F1
#
_entry.id   AF-Q86NA6-F1
#
_cell.length_a   1.000
_cell.length_b   1.000
_cell.length_c   1.000
_cell.angle_alpha   90.00
_cell.angle_beta   90.00
_cell.angle_gamma   90.00
#
_symmetry.space_group_name_H-M   'P 1'
#
loop_
_entity.id
_entity.type
_entity.pdbx_description
1 polymer ?
#
loop_
_entity_poly.entity_id
_entity_poly.type
_entity_poly.pdbx_seq_one_letter_code
_entity_poly.pdbx_strand_id
1 'polypeptide(L)'
;MWIQRKKADTEFYQKRIEYLINWAPGDRDEEEDYEDASGIGLKQAFNGFNPEHREKSEILITELENVEEETDDLDAVLDYADARQRGREVNDMVYRYVIEAYLVHSKLCKKHNVRYPDPPKRDPSMTQSAAMTGSGIGVGTPNELWMNYWRCDADFNFHHNHWHAVYRGGRNLKTRQGELFGYMHAQMLARFNADRETWGLEPVKAYEFDEVPEGFDAGWEFAERYPWIYPRPDKQIWPRDIINENKHFEGEIEDLFDYGMIEYNGREQPLNSNFVGHILESSSGRWQRQFGGFHNMGHMAFVYTEAMRKLGNRNTTYMGTPLCAVRDPIFFRWHQHVDDLYQMWNDKVVTNLTKNSPDVIVDPCDVMIVPGLDMPADFDKWGGGDWAKTDFSCGEIKTKLREADLAFEWDYKLDHEPFSYHIRLKRKPVSKGELRLTLRLFICQERFVNQRRRWIEMDKFVYVMPANATYGVVKRHDRESSVIKRSHAATDGSDEVKKSNIEIKAGNCDCGWPYTMLLPRGNKNGEKWLLGVYVSDGKNDQINVCASCGSMSYCGTRDQIYPDKMTMGYPFSSKMSLDGKGEVKITEAAENLSNFCITPFTIVNDHPYTPPLPPPKKDPLRPVFSPLNTLGKFVSSNYSPSRLVGRFRVLLDDTDFHQMGIERVRVVMKGRRDQSYGICNMKLALRLGNTLNVDPRCNIPVMFNNLIETEVPVEGLTSDEVVLPVKTGGQNDYWLTFTLLSPGCYGLAENRDRTNTYRVHKRQTHDATQEDNWEIFQENMKQYSNIYCVGSVI
;
A
#
# COMPACT_ATOMS: atom_id res chain seq x y z
N MET A 1 -17.77 38.20 -6.75
CA MET A 1 -17.36 38.66 -5.40
C MET A 1 -17.52 37.60 -4.32
N TRP A 2 -18.69 37.31 -3.73
CA TRP A 2 -18.81 36.41 -2.55
C TRP A 2 -18.22 35.00 -2.76
N ILE A 3 -18.54 34.33 -3.86
CA ILE A 3 -17.97 33.00 -4.20
C ILE A 3 -16.45 33.07 -4.39
N GLN A 4 -15.94 34.13 -5.03
CA GLN A 4 -14.49 34.33 -5.23
C GLN A 4 -13.76 34.60 -3.91
N ARG A 5 -14.39 35.34 -2.98
CA ARG A 5 -13.84 35.57 -1.63
C ARG A 5 -13.76 34.25 -0.85
N LYS A 6 -14.86 33.49 -0.78
CA LYS A 6 -14.84 32.14 -0.17
C LYS A 6 -13.78 31.22 -0.76
N LYS A 7 -13.60 31.23 -2.09
CA LYS A 7 -12.56 30.42 -2.75
C LYS A 7 -11.15 30.88 -2.36
N ALA A 8 -10.91 32.19 -2.30
CA ALA A 8 -9.63 32.75 -1.84
C ALA A 8 -9.35 32.39 -0.37
N ASP A 9 -10.38 32.45 0.50
CA ASP A 9 -10.26 32.07 1.91
C ASP A 9 -9.88 30.57 2.02
N THR A 10 -10.58 29.67 1.31
CA THR A 10 -10.24 28.22 1.30
C THR A 10 -8.82 27.97 0.75
N GLU A 11 -8.44 28.58 -0.37
CA GLU A 11 -7.09 28.43 -0.95
C GLU A 11 -5.99 28.97 -0.03
N PHE A 12 -6.28 30.00 0.78
CA PHE A 12 -5.38 30.55 1.78
C PHE A 12 -5.15 29.56 2.94
N TYR A 13 -6.22 29.08 3.59
CA TYR A 13 -6.11 28.12 4.69
C TYR A 13 -5.50 26.78 4.26
N GLN A 14 -5.84 26.30 3.05
CA GLN A 14 -5.27 25.08 2.48
C GLN A 14 -3.74 25.18 2.37
N LYS A 15 -3.21 26.29 1.82
CA LYS A 15 -1.76 26.52 1.71
C LYS A 15 -1.07 26.63 3.06
N ARG A 16 -1.72 27.23 4.07
CA ARG A 16 -1.18 27.31 5.43
C ARG A 16 -1.01 25.92 6.04
N ILE A 17 -2.02 25.05 5.92
CA ILE A 17 -1.99 23.68 6.45
C ILE A 17 -1.02 22.78 5.67
N GLU A 18 -0.98 22.90 4.34
CA GLU A 18 0.03 22.22 3.51
C GLU A 18 1.46 22.65 3.86
N TYR A 19 1.68 23.93 4.19
CA TYR A 19 2.97 24.40 4.70
C TYR A 19 3.31 23.72 6.03
N LEU A 20 2.42 23.72 7.03
CA LEU A 20 2.68 23.09 8.34
C LEU A 20 2.99 21.58 8.22
N ILE A 21 2.27 20.85 7.35
CA ILE A 21 2.44 19.40 7.13
C ILE A 21 3.76 19.06 6.39
N ASN A 22 4.27 19.98 5.56
CA ASN A 22 5.49 19.79 4.77
C ASN A 22 6.71 20.56 5.31
N TRP A 23 6.55 21.33 6.39
CA TRP A 23 7.65 22.06 7.00
C TRP A 23 8.64 21.10 7.66
N ALA A 24 9.93 21.38 7.50
CA ALA A 24 11.02 20.71 8.17
C ALA A 24 12.12 21.74 8.52
N PRO A 25 12.86 21.55 9.62
CA PRO A 25 13.95 22.44 9.99
C PRO A 25 15.16 22.26 9.06
N GLY A 26 15.71 23.38 8.57
CA GLY A 26 16.85 23.37 7.62
C GLY A 26 18.21 22.99 8.23
N ASP A 27 18.29 22.92 9.56
CA ASP A 27 19.50 22.72 10.37
C ASP A 27 19.39 21.48 11.28
N ARG A 28 18.51 20.52 10.94
CA ARG A 28 18.15 19.36 11.78
C ARG A 28 19.35 18.59 12.33
N ASP A 29 20.48 18.58 11.62
CA ASP A 29 21.71 17.89 12.04
C ASP A 29 22.51 18.65 13.11
N GLU A 30 22.37 19.98 13.23
CA GLU A 30 23.36 20.85 13.91
C GLU A 30 23.11 21.10 15.41
N GLU A 31 21.86 21.02 15.89
CA GLU A 31 21.52 21.22 17.32
C GLU A 31 21.92 20.05 18.27
N GLU A 32 21.88 20.28 19.59
CA GLU A 32 21.90 19.21 20.60
C GLU A 32 20.51 18.55 20.75
N ASP A 33 20.45 17.39 21.42
CA ASP A 33 19.20 16.64 21.64
C ASP A 33 18.58 17.08 22.97
N TYR A 34 17.52 17.87 22.92
CA TYR A 34 16.80 18.40 24.09
C TYR A 34 15.38 17.82 24.20
N GLU A 35 14.86 17.76 25.42
CA GLU A 35 13.42 17.52 25.65
C GLU A 35 12.61 18.68 25.07
N ASP A 36 11.62 18.34 24.25
CA ASP A 36 10.68 19.27 23.63
C ASP A 36 9.31 19.20 24.31
N ALA A 37 8.36 20.05 23.94
CA ALA A 37 7.02 20.03 24.49
C ALA A 37 6.19 18.80 24.07
N SER A 38 6.66 17.99 23.10
CA SER A 38 6.07 16.66 22.86
C SER A 38 6.57 15.61 23.84
N GLY A 39 7.73 15.80 24.46
CA GLY A 39 8.43 14.80 25.26
C GLY A 39 9.03 13.66 24.44
N ILE A 40 9.12 13.78 23.10
CA ILE A 40 9.79 12.81 22.21
C ILE A 40 11.21 13.30 21.86
N GLY A 41 11.47 14.60 21.94
CA GLY A 41 12.74 15.23 21.60
C GLY A 41 12.85 15.56 20.12
N LEU A 42 13.46 16.71 19.81
CA LEU A 42 13.42 17.32 18.47
C LEU A 42 14.05 16.48 17.36
N LYS A 43 14.96 15.55 17.69
CA LYS A 43 15.68 14.73 16.70
C LYS A 43 15.21 13.28 16.62
N GLN A 44 14.29 12.85 17.47
CA GLN A 44 13.83 11.46 17.48
C GLN A 44 12.75 11.22 16.41
N ALA A 45 12.71 10.00 15.88
CA ALA A 45 11.70 9.63 14.89
C ALA A 45 10.31 9.50 15.52
N PHE A 46 9.30 10.14 14.92
CA PHE A 46 7.92 9.86 15.28
C PHE A 46 7.50 8.47 14.79
N ASN A 47 6.76 7.76 15.64
CA ASN A 47 6.29 6.40 15.38
C ASN A 47 4.79 6.33 15.69
N GLY A 48 3.96 6.31 14.64
CA GLY A 48 2.50 6.36 14.75
C GLY A 48 1.87 5.12 15.40
N PHE A 49 2.62 4.03 15.57
CA PHE A 49 2.21 2.83 16.30
C PHE A 49 2.79 2.73 17.72
N ASN A 50 3.74 3.60 18.11
CA ASN A 50 4.24 3.63 19.49
C ASN A 50 3.15 4.23 20.42
N PRO A 51 2.68 3.50 21.45
CA PRO A 51 1.64 3.98 22.36
C PRO A 51 1.99 5.29 23.08
N GLU A 52 3.23 5.45 23.52
CA GLU A 52 3.70 6.65 24.22
C GLU A 52 3.73 7.86 23.27
N HIS A 53 4.18 7.67 22.03
CA HIS A 53 4.19 8.74 21.02
C HIS A 53 2.76 9.15 20.64
N ARG A 54 1.82 8.20 20.58
CA ARG A 54 0.39 8.46 20.36
C ARG A 54 -0.24 9.24 21.53
N GLU A 55 0.04 8.86 22.78
CA GLU A 55 -0.47 9.57 23.96
C GLU A 55 0.03 11.02 24.01
N LYS A 56 1.34 11.23 23.76
CA LYS A 56 1.96 12.56 23.64
C LYS A 56 1.34 13.38 22.51
N SER A 57 1.03 12.75 21.36
CA SER A 57 0.37 13.42 20.24
C SER A 57 -1.08 13.82 20.55
N GLU A 58 -1.85 13.00 21.27
CA GLU A 58 -3.24 13.32 21.62
C GLU A 58 -3.32 14.54 22.57
N ILE A 59 -2.30 14.79 23.40
CA ILE A 59 -2.20 16.03 24.19
C ILE A 59 -2.08 17.25 23.27
N LEU A 60 -1.16 17.22 22.30
CA LEU A 60 -0.95 18.31 21.34
C LEU A 60 -2.15 18.52 20.39
N ILE A 61 -2.86 17.45 20.03
CA ILE A 61 -4.13 17.56 19.30
C ILE A 61 -5.19 18.25 20.17
N THR A 62 -5.28 17.88 21.45
CA THR A 62 -6.18 18.51 22.42
C THR A 62 -5.85 19.99 22.62
N GLU A 63 -4.57 20.39 22.61
CA GLU A 63 -4.17 21.81 22.63
C GLU A 63 -4.76 22.58 21.45
N LEU A 64 -4.66 22.06 20.22
CA LEU A 64 -5.24 22.71 19.04
C LEU A 64 -6.78 22.72 19.05
N GLU A 65 -7.40 21.63 19.51
CA GLU A 65 -8.85 21.55 19.71
C GLU A 65 -9.32 22.59 20.77
N ASN A 66 -8.55 22.83 21.84
CA ASN A 66 -8.84 23.87 22.84
C ASN A 66 -8.68 25.29 22.27
N VAL A 67 -7.61 25.59 21.52
CA VAL A 67 -7.42 26.92 20.90
C VAL A 67 -8.56 27.20 19.90
N GLU A 68 -9.03 26.19 19.16
CA GLU A 68 -10.23 26.30 18.31
C GLU A 68 -11.48 26.64 19.12
N GLU A 69 -11.71 25.99 20.27
CA GLU A 69 -12.89 26.24 21.11
C GLU A 69 -12.83 27.57 21.87
N GLU A 70 -11.64 28.06 22.26
CA GLU A 70 -11.46 29.35 22.92
C GLU A 70 -11.57 30.55 21.96
N THR A 71 -11.17 30.39 20.69
CA THR A 71 -11.09 31.50 19.72
C THR A 71 -12.19 31.54 18.67
N ASP A 72 -12.77 30.39 18.27
CA ASP A 72 -13.59 30.20 17.03
C ASP A 72 -12.95 30.78 15.75
N ASP A 73 -11.61 30.92 15.74
CA ASP A 73 -10.84 31.53 14.65
C ASP A 73 -9.73 30.59 14.15
N LEU A 74 -9.80 30.24 12.86
CA LEU A 74 -8.85 29.31 12.24
C LEU A 74 -7.47 29.97 12.03
N ASP A 75 -7.42 31.29 11.85
CA ASP A 75 -6.14 31.99 11.77
C ASP A 75 -5.40 31.94 13.11
N ALA A 76 -6.10 32.09 14.24
CA ALA A 76 -5.50 31.98 15.57
C ALA A 76 -4.92 30.57 15.85
N VAL A 77 -5.64 29.50 15.47
CA VAL A 77 -5.13 28.12 15.62
C VAL A 77 -3.90 27.88 14.74
N LEU A 78 -3.93 28.35 13.49
CA LEU A 78 -2.82 28.14 12.56
C LEU A 78 -1.62 29.05 12.85
N ASP A 79 -1.82 30.23 13.45
CA ASP A 79 -0.76 31.09 13.96
C ASP A 79 -0.10 30.47 15.20
N TYR A 80 -0.89 29.92 16.12
CA TYR A 80 -0.39 29.15 17.27
C TYR A 80 0.43 27.93 16.82
N ALA A 81 -0.05 27.22 15.79
CA ALA A 81 0.66 26.08 15.23
C ALA A 81 1.98 26.46 14.53
N ASP A 82 1.96 27.47 13.66
CA ASP A 82 3.16 27.98 12.97
C ASP A 82 4.20 28.50 13.99
N ALA A 83 3.75 29.16 15.06
CA ALA A 83 4.62 29.64 16.14
C ALA A 83 5.34 28.49 16.87
N ARG A 84 4.62 27.43 17.28
CA ARG A 84 5.23 26.27 17.97
C ARG A 84 6.20 25.50 17.07
N GLN A 85 5.83 25.32 15.80
CA GLN A 85 6.66 24.61 14.83
C GLN A 85 7.94 25.40 14.49
N ARG A 86 7.82 26.69 14.14
CA ARG A 86 8.99 27.54 13.86
C ARG A 86 9.83 27.86 15.09
N GLY A 87 9.20 27.96 16.26
CA GLY A 87 9.85 28.15 17.55
C GLY A 87 10.60 26.92 18.06
N ARG A 88 10.52 25.78 17.35
CA ARG A 88 11.15 24.50 17.73
C ARG A 88 10.70 24.00 19.10
N GLU A 89 9.47 24.32 19.48
CA GLU A 89 8.88 23.85 20.74
C GLU A 89 8.43 22.38 20.66
N VAL A 90 8.22 21.86 19.46
CA VAL A 90 7.65 20.52 19.21
C VAL A 90 8.39 19.86 18.04
N ASN A 91 8.71 18.57 18.17
CA ASN A 91 9.23 17.71 17.11
C ASN A 91 8.34 17.80 15.85
N ASP A 92 8.96 18.05 14.70
CA ASP A 92 8.25 18.37 13.47
C ASP A 92 7.51 17.17 12.85
N MET A 93 8.04 15.96 13.06
CA MET A 93 7.40 14.71 12.62
C MET A 93 6.15 14.39 13.46
N VAL A 94 6.21 14.64 14.77
CA VAL A 94 5.06 14.57 15.68
C VAL A 94 4.04 15.62 15.26
N TYR A 95 4.48 16.85 15.05
CA TYR A 95 3.58 17.96 14.78
C TYR A 95 2.88 17.84 13.43
N ARG A 96 3.54 17.26 12.43
CA ARG A 96 2.88 16.83 11.19
C ARG A 96 1.67 15.91 11.47
N TYR A 97 1.84 14.87 12.29
CA TYR A 97 0.74 13.96 12.65
C TYR A 97 -0.37 14.68 13.44
N VAL A 98 0.01 15.58 14.36
CA VAL A 98 -0.92 16.42 15.11
C VAL A 98 -1.78 17.29 14.19
N ILE A 99 -1.19 17.94 13.18
CA ILE A 99 -1.90 18.77 12.21
C ILE A 99 -2.75 17.91 11.26
N GLU A 100 -2.24 16.78 10.77
CA GLU A 100 -2.98 15.81 9.95
C GLU A 100 -4.23 15.28 10.70
N ALA A 101 -4.11 14.99 12.01
CA ALA A 101 -5.23 14.57 12.85
C ALA A 101 -6.20 15.72 13.15
N TYR A 102 -5.71 16.88 13.59
CA TYR A 102 -6.53 18.07 13.89
C TYR A 102 -7.40 18.45 12.69
N LEU A 103 -6.82 18.52 11.48
CA LEU A 103 -7.51 18.83 10.23
C LEU A 103 -8.77 17.99 9.99
N VAL A 104 -8.72 16.69 10.30
CA VAL A 104 -9.80 15.74 10.06
C VAL A 104 -10.96 15.91 11.06
N HIS A 105 -10.69 16.39 12.28
CA HIS A 105 -11.70 16.53 13.34
C HIS A 105 -12.20 17.98 13.54
N SER A 106 -11.36 18.99 13.31
CA SER A 106 -11.62 20.43 13.44
C SER A 106 -12.90 20.90 12.74
N LYS A 107 -13.79 21.56 13.49
CA LYS A 107 -15.04 22.16 12.98
C LYS A 107 -14.72 23.36 12.10
N LEU A 108 -13.66 24.12 12.42
CA LEU A 108 -13.20 25.27 11.65
C LEU A 108 -12.60 24.86 10.29
N CYS A 109 -11.70 23.88 10.22
CA CYS A 109 -11.20 23.36 8.93
C CYS A 109 -12.37 22.92 8.03
N LYS A 110 -13.35 22.22 8.62
CA LYS A 110 -14.60 21.81 7.96
C LYS A 110 -15.47 23.00 7.50
N LYS A 111 -15.61 24.06 8.30
CA LYS A 111 -16.33 25.34 8.00
C LYS A 111 -15.70 26.07 6.81
N HIS A 112 -14.38 26.02 6.68
CA HIS A 112 -13.61 26.66 5.61
C HIS A 112 -13.35 25.77 4.37
N ASN A 113 -13.87 24.53 4.36
CA ASN A 113 -13.66 23.53 3.31
C ASN A 113 -12.19 23.17 3.06
N VAL A 114 -11.34 23.27 4.09
CA VAL A 114 -9.97 22.77 4.02
C VAL A 114 -10.02 21.25 3.96
N ARG A 115 -9.15 20.65 3.15
CA ARG A 115 -9.09 19.20 2.92
C ARG A 115 -7.75 18.63 3.32
N TYR A 116 -7.78 17.35 3.62
CA TYR A 116 -6.57 16.56 3.77
C TYR A 116 -5.73 16.65 2.47
N PRO A 117 -4.40 16.87 2.56
CA PRO A 117 -3.57 17.02 1.37
C PRO A 117 -3.66 15.81 0.44
N ASP A 118 -3.82 16.06 -0.86
CA ASP A 118 -3.70 15.02 -1.88
C ASP A 118 -2.21 14.62 -2.06
N PRO A 119 -1.93 13.39 -2.54
CA PRO A 119 -0.56 12.96 -2.83
C PRO A 119 0.15 13.90 -3.81
N PRO A 120 1.41 14.29 -3.56
CA PRO A 120 2.14 15.22 -4.42
C PRO A 120 2.34 14.63 -5.81
N LYS A 121 2.31 15.49 -6.84
CA LYS A 121 2.62 15.09 -8.21
C LYS A 121 4.08 14.67 -8.34
N ARG A 122 4.32 13.66 -9.18
CA ARG A 122 5.66 13.18 -9.53
C ARG A 122 6.45 14.33 -10.14
N ASP A 123 7.67 14.56 -9.67
CA ASP A 123 8.58 15.54 -10.28
C ASP A 123 9.23 14.93 -11.54
N PRO A 124 9.01 15.49 -12.74
CA PRO A 124 9.64 14.95 -13.96
C PRO A 124 11.17 15.02 -13.93
N SER A 125 11.77 15.97 -13.21
CA SER A 125 13.22 16.15 -13.12
C SER A 125 13.90 15.04 -12.31
N MET A 126 13.25 14.51 -11.27
CA MET A 126 13.69 13.29 -10.55
C MET A 126 13.91 12.12 -11.51
N THR A 127 13.08 12.00 -12.55
CA THR A 127 13.17 10.93 -13.56
C THR A 127 14.44 11.01 -14.42
N GLN A 128 15.10 12.18 -14.48
CA GLN A 128 16.37 12.37 -15.19
C GLN A 128 17.59 12.23 -14.26
N SER A 129 17.44 12.55 -12.98
CA SER A 129 18.54 12.55 -11.99
C SER A 129 18.68 11.24 -11.21
N ALA A 130 17.60 10.46 -11.04
CA ALA A 130 17.58 9.35 -10.09
C ALA A 130 17.83 7.98 -10.71
N ALA A 131 18.61 7.19 -9.98
CA ALA A 131 18.84 5.75 -10.14
C ALA A 131 17.59 4.89 -9.84
N MET A 132 16.44 5.21 -10.44
CA MET A 132 15.15 4.58 -10.09
C MET A 132 15.14 3.08 -10.41
N THR A 133 14.74 2.28 -9.42
CA THR A 133 14.68 0.82 -9.55
C THR A 133 13.40 0.36 -10.21
N GLY A 134 13.41 0.33 -11.55
CA GLY A 134 12.37 -0.36 -12.30
C GLY A 134 12.21 -1.80 -11.79
N SER A 135 10.99 -2.13 -11.38
CA SER A 135 10.54 -3.41 -10.83
C SER A 135 10.59 -4.55 -11.84
N GLY A 136 10.58 -4.22 -13.14
CA GLY A 136 10.51 -5.20 -14.22
C GLY A 136 9.22 -6.03 -14.20
N ILE A 137 8.10 -5.41 -13.76
CA ILE A 137 6.77 -6.03 -13.67
C ILE A 137 6.47 -6.94 -14.87
N GLY A 138 6.01 -8.17 -14.59
CA GLY A 138 5.61 -9.15 -15.60
C GLY A 138 6.74 -9.78 -16.43
N VAL A 139 8.01 -9.41 -16.22
CA VAL A 139 9.15 -9.98 -16.94
C VAL A 139 9.89 -10.97 -16.04
N GLY A 140 10.05 -12.22 -16.47
CA GLY A 140 10.78 -13.26 -15.74
C GLY A 140 9.90 -14.08 -14.77
N THR A 141 10.52 -14.59 -13.69
CA THR A 141 9.82 -15.31 -12.61
C THR A 141 9.10 -14.31 -11.70
N PRO A 142 7.86 -14.57 -11.26
CA PRO A 142 7.16 -13.69 -10.35
C PRO A 142 7.94 -13.43 -9.07
N ASN A 143 7.97 -12.16 -8.69
CA ASN A 143 8.78 -11.61 -7.62
C ASN A 143 7.91 -10.62 -6.82
N GLU A 144 8.13 -10.57 -5.52
CA GLU A 144 7.48 -9.63 -4.61
C GLU A 144 7.60 -8.16 -5.09
N LEU A 145 8.70 -7.78 -5.76
CA LEU A 145 8.87 -6.44 -6.35
C LEU A 145 7.82 -6.09 -7.41
N TRP A 146 7.19 -7.06 -8.09
CA TRP A 146 6.13 -6.77 -9.04
C TRP A 146 4.88 -6.21 -8.38
N MET A 147 4.67 -6.45 -7.08
CA MET A 147 3.56 -5.89 -6.32
C MET A 147 3.79 -4.43 -5.92
N ASN A 148 4.89 -3.78 -6.32
CA ASN A 148 5.16 -2.40 -5.96
C ASN A 148 4.22 -1.38 -6.65
N TYR A 149 3.64 -1.65 -7.83
CA TYR A 149 2.56 -0.78 -8.37
C TYR A 149 1.35 -0.69 -7.43
N TRP A 150 1.13 -1.73 -6.62
CA TRP A 150 0.02 -1.84 -5.69
C TRP A 150 0.41 -1.25 -4.33
N ARG A 151 1.54 -1.67 -3.77
CA ARG A 151 2.05 -1.23 -2.47
C ARG A 151 2.52 0.23 -2.44
N CYS A 152 3.06 0.74 -3.55
CA CYS A 152 3.55 2.10 -3.66
C CYS A 152 2.55 3.05 -4.34
N ASP A 153 1.33 2.59 -4.66
CA ASP A 153 0.23 3.46 -5.12
C ASP A 153 0.01 4.59 -4.10
N ALA A 154 0.13 5.83 -4.55
CA ALA A 154 0.14 6.97 -3.63
C ALA A 154 -1.26 7.25 -3.05
N ASP A 155 -2.33 7.03 -3.82
CA ASP A 155 -3.71 7.19 -3.32
C ASP A 155 -4.03 6.14 -2.26
N PHE A 156 -3.54 4.90 -2.43
CA PHE A 156 -3.71 3.83 -1.44
C PHE A 156 -2.96 4.12 -0.13
N ASN A 157 -1.70 4.58 -0.21
CA ASN A 157 -0.94 5.00 0.97
C ASN A 157 -1.62 6.15 1.71
N PHE A 158 -2.14 7.14 0.98
CA PHE A 158 -2.88 8.26 1.56
C PHE A 158 -4.23 7.83 2.14
N HIS A 159 -4.95 6.90 1.50
CA HIS A 159 -6.16 6.30 2.07
C HIS A 159 -5.89 5.63 3.42
N HIS A 160 -4.84 4.81 3.51
CA HIS A 160 -4.47 4.13 4.75
C HIS A 160 -4.10 5.12 5.87
N ASN A 161 -3.26 6.13 5.58
CA ASN A 161 -2.90 7.16 6.56
C ASN A 161 -4.12 7.97 7.02
N HIS A 162 -4.94 8.42 6.07
CA HIS A 162 -6.14 9.20 6.37
C HIS A 162 -7.19 8.37 7.12
N TRP A 163 -7.32 7.08 6.83
CA TRP A 163 -8.19 6.17 7.60
C TRP A 163 -7.78 6.15 9.08
N HIS A 164 -6.48 6.04 9.37
CA HIS A 164 -5.95 6.10 10.74
C HIS A 164 -6.06 7.50 11.38
N ALA A 165 -6.08 8.59 10.60
CA ALA A 165 -6.38 9.93 11.10
C ALA A 165 -7.88 10.11 11.46
N VAL A 166 -8.80 9.56 10.64
CA VAL A 166 -10.25 9.54 10.94
C VAL A 166 -10.54 8.66 12.14
N TYR A 167 -9.97 7.46 12.19
CA TYR A 167 -10.19 6.44 13.22
C TYR A 167 -8.99 6.37 14.17
N ARG A 168 -8.58 7.53 14.72
CA ARG A 168 -7.54 7.58 15.74
C ARG A 168 -7.98 6.80 16.98
N GLY A 169 -7.13 5.90 17.46
CA GLY A 169 -7.30 5.28 18.78
C GLY A 169 -6.87 6.25 19.88
N GLY A 170 -7.56 6.23 21.02
CA GLY A 170 -7.44 7.25 22.07
C GLY A 170 -8.61 7.18 23.06
N ARG A 171 -9.03 8.33 23.59
CA ARG A 171 -10.18 8.42 24.53
C ARG A 171 -11.53 8.43 23.81
N ASN A 172 -11.60 9.07 22.64
CA ASN A 172 -12.85 9.35 21.90
C ASN A 172 -13.05 8.38 20.71
N LEU A 173 -13.25 7.09 21.00
CA LEU A 173 -13.48 6.07 19.97
C LEU A 173 -14.82 6.25 19.24
N LYS A 174 -14.81 6.07 17.91
CA LYS A 174 -16.02 6.12 17.08
C LYS A 174 -16.81 4.80 17.17
N THR A 175 -18.13 4.88 17.02
CA THR A 175 -19.00 3.70 17.02
C THR A 175 -18.62 2.73 15.89
N ARG A 176 -18.41 1.44 16.24
CA ARG A 176 -17.98 0.36 15.33
C ARG A 176 -16.58 0.53 14.70
N GLN A 177 -15.72 1.36 15.30
CA GLN A 177 -14.34 1.57 14.83
C GLN A 177 -13.48 0.30 14.85
N GLY A 178 -13.61 -0.56 15.87
CA GLY A 178 -12.87 -1.83 15.92
C GLY A 178 -13.30 -2.81 14.83
N GLU A 179 -14.61 -2.88 14.55
CA GLU A 179 -15.11 -3.72 13.46
C GLU A 179 -14.65 -3.21 12.09
N LEU A 180 -14.62 -1.89 11.92
CA LEU A 180 -14.11 -1.25 10.70
C LEU A 180 -12.60 -1.46 10.54
N PHE A 181 -11.82 -1.45 11.63
CA PHE A 181 -10.41 -1.84 11.62
C PHE A 181 -10.22 -3.24 11.05
N GLY A 182 -10.91 -4.24 11.63
CA GLY A 182 -10.81 -5.63 11.16
C GLY A 182 -11.30 -5.78 9.72
N TYR A 183 -12.41 -5.15 9.35
CA TYR A 183 -12.99 -5.28 8.02
C TYR A 183 -12.16 -4.60 6.91
N MET A 184 -11.67 -3.39 7.13
CA MET A 184 -10.89 -2.65 6.13
C MET A 184 -9.58 -3.39 5.80
N HIS A 185 -8.87 -3.89 6.82
CA HIS A 185 -7.64 -4.67 6.63
C HIS A 185 -7.92 -6.06 6.04
N ALA A 186 -9.01 -6.75 6.41
CA ALA A 186 -9.43 -8.00 5.77
C ALA A 186 -9.71 -7.82 4.27
N GLN A 187 -10.38 -6.72 3.89
CA GLN A 187 -10.62 -6.37 2.49
C GLN A 187 -9.34 -5.99 1.75
N MET A 188 -8.42 -5.28 2.41
CA MET A 188 -7.09 -4.97 1.88
C MET A 188 -6.29 -6.25 1.57
N LEU A 189 -6.30 -7.24 2.46
CA LEU A 189 -5.68 -8.55 2.24
C LEU A 189 -6.35 -9.34 1.12
N ALA A 190 -7.68 -9.35 1.04
CA ALA A 190 -8.42 -10.01 -0.04
C ALA A 190 -8.06 -9.42 -1.42
N ARG A 191 -7.98 -8.09 -1.51
CA ARG A 191 -7.56 -7.33 -2.71
C ARG A 191 -6.08 -7.57 -3.05
N PHE A 192 -5.19 -7.55 -2.06
CA PHE A 192 -3.76 -7.82 -2.27
C PHE A 192 -3.52 -9.25 -2.77
N ASN A 193 -4.13 -10.26 -2.12
CA ASN A 193 -4.01 -11.66 -2.50
C ASN A 193 -4.59 -11.95 -3.89
N ALA A 194 -5.68 -11.27 -4.27
CA ALA A 194 -6.19 -11.33 -5.64
C ALA A 194 -5.12 -10.90 -6.66
N ASP A 195 -4.52 -9.72 -6.50
CA ASP A 195 -3.49 -9.23 -7.41
C ASP A 195 -2.23 -10.11 -7.42
N ARG A 196 -1.74 -10.55 -6.25
CA ARG A 196 -0.61 -11.50 -6.12
C ARG A 196 -0.76 -12.71 -7.03
N GLU A 197 -1.93 -13.32 -6.96
CA GLU A 197 -2.23 -14.54 -7.72
C GLU A 197 -2.35 -14.30 -9.22
N THR A 198 -2.73 -13.10 -9.67
CA THR A 198 -2.69 -12.73 -11.11
C THR A 198 -1.26 -12.65 -11.66
N TRP A 199 -0.28 -12.51 -10.77
CA TRP A 199 1.14 -12.69 -11.04
C TRP A 199 1.63 -14.12 -10.80
N GLY A 200 0.78 -15.04 -10.35
CA GLY A 200 1.21 -16.38 -9.95
C GLY A 200 2.14 -16.37 -8.73
N LEU A 201 2.08 -15.32 -7.91
CA LEU A 201 2.61 -15.37 -6.54
C LEU A 201 1.61 -16.13 -5.67
N GLU A 202 2.14 -16.91 -4.72
CA GLU A 202 1.32 -17.48 -3.65
C GLU A 202 0.64 -16.37 -2.83
N PRO A 203 -0.53 -16.64 -2.21
CA PRO A 203 -1.13 -15.77 -1.21
C PRO A 203 -0.13 -15.39 -0.11
N VAL A 204 -0.34 -14.24 0.52
CA VAL A 204 0.52 -13.80 1.62
C VAL A 204 0.47 -14.80 2.78
N LYS A 205 1.65 -15.24 3.24
CA LYS A 205 1.78 -16.05 4.45
C LYS A 205 1.79 -15.14 5.66
N ALA A 206 1.05 -15.50 6.71
CA ALA A 206 1.16 -14.90 8.04
C ALA A 206 2.63 -14.80 8.51
N TYR A 207 2.91 -13.80 9.34
CA TYR A 207 4.20 -13.67 10.03
C TYR A 207 4.31 -14.70 11.17
N GLU A 208 5.48 -15.31 11.32
CA GLU A 208 5.81 -16.28 12.39
C GLU A 208 6.94 -15.71 13.26
N PHE A 209 6.77 -15.63 14.58
CA PHE A 209 7.69 -14.89 15.46
C PHE A 209 9.14 -15.39 15.50
N ASP A 210 9.40 -16.62 15.07
CA ASP A 210 10.72 -17.24 15.00
C ASP A 210 11.38 -17.11 13.61
N GLU A 211 10.70 -16.50 12.64
CA GLU A 211 11.25 -16.30 11.30
C GLU A 211 12.21 -15.11 11.22
N VAL A 212 12.99 -15.07 10.14
CA VAL A 212 13.95 -14.00 9.86
C VAL A 212 13.63 -13.43 8.47
N PRO A 213 12.86 -12.33 8.38
CA PRO A 213 12.44 -11.78 7.09
C PRO A 213 13.60 -11.10 6.35
N GLU A 214 13.54 -11.19 5.01
CA GLU A 214 14.33 -10.36 4.10
C GLU A 214 14.00 -8.87 4.29
N GLY A 215 14.99 -8.00 4.10
CA GLY A 215 14.83 -6.54 4.15
C GLY A 215 14.01 -5.98 2.99
N PHE A 216 13.71 -4.69 3.04
CA PHE A 216 12.97 -4.00 1.99
C PHE A 216 13.37 -2.53 1.85
N ASP A 217 13.39 -2.04 0.62
CA ASP A 217 13.72 -0.66 0.25
C ASP A 217 12.69 -0.14 -0.77
N ALA A 218 11.98 0.92 -0.38
CA ALA A 218 10.95 1.60 -1.19
C ALA A 218 11.53 2.63 -2.17
N GLY A 219 12.85 2.79 -2.24
CA GLY A 219 13.56 3.58 -3.25
C GLY A 219 13.98 4.99 -2.80
N TRP A 220 14.97 5.53 -3.52
CA TRP A 220 15.65 6.80 -3.19
C TRP A 220 14.71 8.00 -3.03
N GLU A 221 13.80 8.24 -3.99
CA GLU A 221 12.86 9.39 -3.97
C GLU A 221 12.08 9.50 -2.65
N PHE A 222 11.69 8.35 -2.08
CA PHE A 222 10.98 8.31 -0.81
C PHE A 222 11.90 8.66 0.38
N ALA A 223 13.12 8.12 0.40
CA ALA A 223 14.10 8.41 1.44
C ALA A 223 14.59 9.87 1.41
N GLU A 224 14.68 10.49 0.23
CA GLU A 224 15.02 11.91 0.08
C GLU A 224 13.94 12.83 0.67
N ARG A 225 12.66 12.52 0.45
CA ARG A 225 11.53 13.26 1.04
C ARG A 225 11.42 13.03 2.56
N TYR A 226 11.70 11.81 3.01
CA TYR A 226 11.49 11.36 4.38
C TYR A 226 12.78 10.76 4.97
N PRO A 227 13.85 11.56 5.19
CA PRO A 227 15.17 11.06 5.58
C PRO A 227 15.24 10.38 6.97
N TRP A 228 14.16 10.43 7.74
CA TRP A 228 13.99 9.71 9.02
C TRP A 228 13.35 8.33 8.86
N ILE A 229 12.88 7.97 7.66
CA ILE A 229 12.29 6.66 7.36
C ILE A 229 13.33 5.83 6.61
N TYR A 230 14.00 4.96 7.34
CA TYR A 230 15.06 4.10 6.84
C TYR A 230 14.49 2.85 6.14
N PRO A 231 15.09 2.38 5.04
CA PRO A 231 14.80 1.07 4.47
C PRO A 231 14.90 -0.03 5.52
N ARG A 232 13.96 -0.98 5.53
CA ARG A 232 13.94 -2.06 6.52
C ARG A 232 15.15 -2.99 6.28
N PRO A 233 16.13 -3.10 7.21
CA PRO A 233 17.34 -3.88 6.97
C PRO A 233 17.07 -5.39 6.81
N ASP A 234 18.03 -6.11 6.23
CA ASP A 234 18.03 -7.57 6.20
C ASP A 234 18.18 -8.17 7.60
N LYS A 235 17.65 -9.39 7.78
CA LYS A 235 17.78 -10.21 9.01
C LYS A 235 17.24 -9.52 10.28
N GLN A 236 16.11 -8.85 10.14
CA GLN A 236 15.41 -8.22 11.26
C GLN A 236 14.80 -9.24 12.22
N ILE A 237 15.49 -9.52 13.32
CA ILE A 237 14.99 -10.32 14.44
C ILE A 237 14.28 -9.39 15.43
N TRP A 238 13.05 -9.74 15.82
CA TRP A 238 12.30 -9.03 16.85
C TRP A 238 12.97 -9.15 18.24
N PRO A 239 12.92 -8.11 19.09
CA PRO A 239 13.33 -8.21 20.50
C PRO A 239 12.58 -9.33 21.25
N ARG A 240 13.29 -10.09 22.09
CA ARG A 240 12.76 -11.30 22.76
C ARG A 240 11.63 -10.99 23.75
N ASP A 241 11.75 -9.86 24.43
CA ASP A 241 10.74 -9.27 25.30
C ASP A 241 9.43 -9.02 24.54
N ILE A 242 9.50 -8.36 23.37
CA ILE A 242 8.33 -8.10 22.53
C ILE A 242 7.74 -9.41 21.98
N ILE A 243 8.57 -10.38 21.52
CA ILE A 243 8.08 -11.71 21.11
C ILE A 243 7.31 -12.38 22.24
N ASN A 244 7.86 -12.39 23.46
CA ASN A 244 7.23 -13.05 24.60
C ASN A 244 5.93 -12.36 25.03
N GLU A 245 5.90 -11.02 25.03
CA GLU A 245 4.72 -10.23 25.34
C GLU A 245 3.61 -10.43 24.29
N ASN A 246 3.93 -10.33 22.99
CA ASN A 246 2.96 -10.58 21.93
C ASN A 246 2.40 -12.01 21.98
N LYS A 247 3.23 -13.04 22.21
CA LYS A 247 2.77 -14.44 22.34
C LYS A 247 1.92 -14.68 23.58
N HIS A 248 2.21 -14.02 24.70
CA HIS A 248 1.37 -14.12 25.89
C HIS A 248 -0.02 -13.54 25.61
N PHE A 249 -0.08 -12.34 25.03
CA PHE A 249 -1.37 -11.70 24.73
C PHE A 249 -2.13 -12.38 23.58
N GLU A 250 -1.45 -13.00 22.61
CA GLU A 250 -2.07 -13.86 21.60
C GLU A 250 -2.90 -14.98 22.28
N GLY A 251 -2.31 -15.69 23.24
CA GLY A 251 -3.01 -16.73 24.01
C GLY A 251 -4.18 -16.20 24.86
N GLU A 252 -4.01 -15.06 25.55
CA GLU A 252 -5.12 -14.42 26.30
C GLU A 252 -6.28 -13.98 25.38
N ILE A 253 -5.95 -13.59 24.14
CA ILE A 253 -6.92 -13.22 23.10
C ILE A 253 -7.62 -14.47 22.54
N GLU A 254 -6.88 -15.56 22.30
CA GLU A 254 -7.43 -16.87 21.92
C GLU A 254 -8.43 -17.38 22.97
N ASP A 255 -8.03 -17.42 24.24
CA ASP A 255 -8.87 -17.85 25.37
C ASP A 255 -10.13 -16.98 25.52
N LEU A 256 -10.02 -15.66 25.36
CA LEU A 256 -11.19 -14.77 25.35
C LEU A 256 -12.14 -15.08 24.19
N PHE A 257 -11.61 -15.35 23.00
CA PHE A 257 -12.42 -15.63 21.82
C PHE A 257 -13.06 -17.02 21.90
N ASP A 258 -12.45 -17.98 22.62
CA ASP A 258 -13.05 -19.26 23.00
C ASP A 258 -14.15 -19.09 24.05
N TYR A 259 -13.97 -18.21 25.03
CA TYR A 259 -14.99 -17.92 26.04
C TYR A 259 -16.20 -17.15 25.46
N GLY A 260 -15.96 -16.22 24.53
CA GLY A 260 -17.00 -15.52 23.77
C GLY A 260 -17.81 -14.47 24.54
N MET A 261 -17.43 -14.16 25.78
CA MET A 261 -18.02 -13.11 26.62
C MET A 261 -16.92 -12.15 27.07
N ILE A 262 -17.26 -10.87 27.28
CA ILE A 262 -16.30 -9.82 27.67
C ILE A 262 -16.89 -8.90 28.74
N GLU A 263 -16.09 -8.57 29.76
CA GLU A 263 -16.45 -7.52 30.71
C GLU A 263 -16.14 -6.12 30.15
N TYR A 264 -17.18 -5.32 29.96
CA TYR A 264 -17.06 -3.93 29.55
C TYR A 264 -17.92 -3.02 30.43
N ASN A 265 -17.29 -1.98 30.97
CA ASN A 265 -17.90 -1.01 31.89
C ASN A 265 -18.67 -1.67 33.08
N GLY A 266 -18.06 -2.69 33.70
CA GLY A 266 -18.64 -3.39 34.86
C GLY A 266 -19.82 -4.30 34.51
N ARG A 267 -19.94 -4.71 33.23
CA ARG A 267 -20.98 -5.64 32.75
C ARG A 267 -20.35 -6.66 31.81
N GLU A 268 -20.65 -7.92 32.07
CA GLU A 268 -20.40 -8.98 31.11
C GLU A 268 -21.41 -8.91 29.95
N GLN A 269 -20.94 -9.08 28.72
CA GLN A 269 -21.78 -9.13 27.53
C GLN A 269 -21.13 -10.00 26.44
N PRO A 270 -21.91 -10.48 25.45
CA PRO A 270 -21.35 -11.24 24.33
C PRO A 270 -20.27 -10.46 23.57
N LEU A 271 -19.18 -11.15 23.27
CA LEU A 271 -18.14 -10.65 22.37
C LEU A 271 -18.75 -10.45 20.98
N ASN A 272 -18.17 -9.53 20.21
CA ASN A 272 -18.55 -9.27 18.83
C ASN A 272 -17.37 -8.66 18.06
N SER A 273 -17.46 -8.62 16.73
CA SER A 273 -16.38 -8.20 15.85
C SER A 273 -15.87 -6.77 16.13
N ASN A 274 -16.67 -5.90 16.75
CA ASN A 274 -16.18 -4.59 17.20
C ASN A 274 -15.26 -4.67 18.42
N PHE A 275 -15.57 -5.49 19.42
CA PHE A 275 -14.66 -5.71 20.55
C PHE A 275 -13.38 -6.40 20.09
N VAL A 276 -13.50 -7.43 19.25
CA VAL A 276 -12.36 -8.16 18.67
C VAL A 276 -11.39 -7.21 17.98
N GLY A 277 -11.85 -6.37 17.05
CA GLY A 277 -10.95 -5.44 16.37
C GLY A 277 -10.39 -4.33 17.27
N HIS A 278 -11.15 -3.87 18.27
CA HIS A 278 -10.62 -2.93 19.28
C HIS A 278 -9.52 -3.53 20.16
N ILE A 279 -9.57 -4.84 20.43
CA ILE A 279 -8.56 -5.59 21.17
C ILE A 279 -7.33 -5.85 20.31
N LEU A 280 -7.52 -6.32 19.07
CA LEU A 280 -6.43 -6.65 18.14
C LEU A 280 -5.61 -5.41 17.74
N GLU A 281 -6.27 -4.29 17.38
CA GLU A 281 -5.58 -2.99 17.19
C GLU A 281 -4.90 -2.54 18.50
N SER A 282 -5.57 -2.82 19.62
CA SER A 282 -5.51 -2.05 20.85
C SER A 282 -5.79 -0.56 20.62
N SER A 283 -7.06 -0.27 20.32
CA SER A 283 -7.56 1.07 19.97
C SER A 283 -7.53 2.10 21.12
N SER A 284 -7.32 1.66 22.36
CA SER A 284 -7.21 2.57 23.51
C SER A 284 -6.36 1.98 24.62
N GLY A 285 -5.84 2.84 25.50
CA GLY A 285 -5.08 2.40 26.68
C GLY A 285 -5.84 1.47 27.63
N ARG A 286 -7.18 1.37 27.54
CA ARG A 286 -7.95 0.32 28.25
C ARG A 286 -7.58 -1.06 27.69
N TRP A 287 -7.76 -1.23 26.37
CA TRP A 287 -7.52 -2.50 25.69
C TRP A 287 -6.05 -2.89 25.78
N GLN A 288 -5.15 -1.92 25.63
CA GLN A 288 -3.71 -2.14 25.74
C GLN A 288 -3.29 -2.65 27.13
N ARG A 289 -3.90 -2.16 28.21
CA ARG A 289 -3.62 -2.67 29.57
C ARG A 289 -4.19 -4.05 29.84
N GLN A 290 -5.19 -4.50 29.08
CA GLN A 290 -5.89 -5.76 29.31
C GLN A 290 -5.38 -6.88 28.39
N PHE A 291 -5.00 -6.57 27.15
CA PHE A 291 -4.65 -7.52 26.09
C PHE A 291 -3.40 -7.10 25.30
N GLY A 292 -2.58 -6.20 25.85
CA GLY A 292 -1.38 -5.70 25.19
C GLY A 292 -1.64 -4.86 23.94
N GLY A 293 -0.58 -4.38 23.32
CA GLY A 293 -0.65 -3.59 22.09
C GLY A 293 -0.62 -4.41 20.81
N PHE A 294 -1.19 -5.63 20.76
CA PHE A 294 -0.85 -6.70 19.80
C PHE A 294 -0.44 -6.22 18.40
N HIS A 295 -1.38 -5.71 17.59
CA HIS A 295 -1.13 -5.17 16.24
C HIS A 295 -0.05 -4.08 16.22
N ASN A 296 -0.17 -3.07 17.09
CA ASN A 296 0.71 -1.91 17.12
C ASN A 296 2.15 -2.28 17.53
N MET A 297 2.30 -3.23 18.46
CA MET A 297 3.60 -3.71 18.89
C MET A 297 4.28 -4.59 17.82
N GLY A 298 3.52 -5.35 17.03
CA GLY A 298 4.09 -6.04 15.87
C GLY A 298 4.60 -5.09 14.79
N HIS A 299 3.95 -3.94 14.58
CA HIS A 299 4.52 -2.84 13.79
C HIS A 299 5.82 -2.31 14.39
N MET A 300 5.82 -2.00 15.69
CA MET A 300 7.00 -1.46 16.39
C MET A 300 8.16 -2.46 16.52
N ALA A 301 7.90 -3.76 16.48
CA ALA A 301 8.94 -4.78 16.56
C ALA A 301 9.90 -4.74 15.35
N PHE A 302 9.42 -4.34 14.16
CA PHE A 302 10.25 -4.06 12.98
C PHE A 302 10.98 -2.71 13.04
N VAL A 303 10.68 -1.86 14.03
CA VAL A 303 11.41 -0.62 14.32
C VAL A 303 12.46 -0.86 15.41
N TYR A 304 12.18 -1.65 16.44
CA TYR A 304 13.05 -1.85 17.60
C TYR A 304 14.12 -2.96 17.44
N THR A 305 14.33 -3.45 16.22
CA THR A 305 15.36 -4.46 15.93
C THR A 305 16.78 -3.98 16.24
N GLU A 306 17.70 -4.91 16.51
CA GLU A 306 19.10 -4.56 16.85
C GLU A 306 19.79 -3.74 15.75
N ALA A 307 19.46 -4.01 14.48
CA ALA A 307 19.96 -3.27 13.33
C ALA A 307 19.54 -1.79 13.39
N MET A 308 18.25 -1.52 13.64
CA MET A 308 17.73 -0.16 13.79
C MET A 308 18.27 0.53 15.05
N ARG A 309 18.40 -0.19 16.17
CA ARG A 309 19.00 0.36 17.41
C ARG A 309 20.43 0.87 17.19
N LYS A 310 21.21 0.24 16.30
CA LYS A 310 22.56 0.71 15.92
C LYS A 310 22.55 2.01 15.11
N LEU A 311 21.45 2.33 14.42
CA LEU A 311 21.23 3.60 13.71
C LEU A 311 20.66 4.70 14.63
N GLY A 312 20.33 4.37 15.88
CA GLY A 312 19.81 5.28 16.90
C GLY A 312 18.35 5.72 16.69
N ASN A 313 17.79 6.34 17.73
CA ASN A 313 16.36 6.68 17.81
C ASN A 313 15.91 7.82 16.87
N ARG A 314 16.81 8.36 16.03
CA ARG A 314 16.51 9.38 15.02
C ARG A 314 15.84 8.80 13.76
N ASN A 315 15.81 7.48 13.64
CA ASN A 315 15.33 6.76 12.47
C ASN A 315 14.18 5.81 12.85
N THR A 316 13.22 5.66 11.95
CA THR A 316 12.20 4.59 11.96
C THR A 316 12.28 3.76 10.67
N THR A 317 11.46 2.71 10.54
CA THR A 317 11.27 1.97 9.29
C THR A 317 9.90 2.29 8.68
N TYR A 318 9.62 1.79 7.47
CA TYR A 318 8.28 1.94 6.87
C TYR A 318 7.15 1.49 7.81
N MET A 319 7.38 0.44 8.60
CA MET A 319 6.40 -0.11 9.55
C MET A 319 6.07 0.83 10.71
N GLY A 320 6.87 1.87 10.97
CA GLY A 320 6.66 2.81 12.08
C GLY A 320 5.58 3.88 11.84
N THR A 321 5.06 4.05 10.62
CA THR A 321 4.02 5.05 10.33
C THR A 321 2.97 4.55 9.32
N PRO A 322 1.66 4.82 9.54
CA PRO A 322 0.61 4.47 8.58
C PRO A 322 0.83 5.06 7.18
N LEU A 323 1.56 6.17 7.04
CA LEU A 323 1.83 6.82 5.76
C LEU A 323 2.58 5.95 4.75
N CYS A 324 3.38 4.97 5.21
CA CYS A 324 4.18 4.13 4.33
C CYS A 324 4.29 2.66 4.74
N ALA A 325 3.68 2.21 5.84
CA ALA A 325 3.75 0.80 6.26
C ALA A 325 3.32 -0.17 5.15
N VAL A 326 2.26 0.17 4.40
CA VAL A 326 1.76 -0.63 3.26
C VAL A 326 2.75 -0.78 2.08
N ARG A 327 3.87 -0.05 2.08
CA ARG A 327 4.94 -0.19 1.08
C ARG A 327 5.75 -1.46 1.28
N ASP A 328 5.90 -1.90 2.53
CA ASP A 328 6.71 -3.05 2.90
C ASP A 328 5.93 -4.36 2.73
N PRO A 329 6.49 -5.40 2.07
CA PRO A 329 5.89 -6.72 2.04
C PRO A 329 5.55 -7.29 3.43
N ILE A 330 6.32 -6.94 4.47
CA ILE A 330 6.11 -7.46 5.82
C ILE A 330 4.80 -6.98 6.46
N PHE A 331 4.28 -5.83 6.02
CA PHE A 331 2.99 -5.31 6.46
C PHE A 331 1.87 -6.33 6.24
N PHE A 332 1.78 -6.88 5.02
CA PHE A 332 0.72 -7.83 4.65
C PHE A 332 0.87 -9.16 5.38
N ARG A 333 2.10 -9.53 5.74
CA ARG A 333 2.37 -10.75 6.53
C ARG A 333 1.94 -10.59 7.98
N TRP A 334 2.22 -9.42 8.57
CA TRP A 334 1.75 -9.07 9.90
C TRP A 334 0.22 -8.92 9.95
N HIS A 335 -0.36 -8.20 9.00
CA HIS A 335 -1.81 -8.05 8.88
C HIS A 335 -2.53 -9.37 8.58
N GLN A 336 -1.92 -10.29 7.84
CA GLN A 336 -2.47 -11.64 7.65
C GLN A 336 -2.57 -12.39 8.99
N HIS A 337 -1.55 -12.32 9.85
CA HIS A 337 -1.59 -12.88 11.20
C HIS A 337 -2.70 -12.24 12.05
N VAL A 338 -2.81 -10.90 12.02
CA VAL A 338 -3.88 -10.16 12.74
C VAL A 338 -5.28 -10.50 12.21
N ASP A 339 -5.45 -10.65 10.89
CA ASP A 339 -6.71 -11.11 10.29
C ASP A 339 -7.01 -12.56 10.68
N ASP A 340 -6.03 -13.46 10.74
CA ASP A 340 -6.27 -14.85 11.16
C ASP A 340 -6.90 -14.92 12.57
N LEU A 341 -6.46 -14.08 13.52
CA LEU A 341 -7.12 -13.91 14.83
C LEU A 341 -8.51 -13.26 14.72
N TYR A 342 -8.68 -12.22 13.89
CA TYR A 342 -10.00 -11.59 13.66
C TYR A 342 -11.00 -12.60 13.07
N GLN A 343 -10.56 -13.47 12.17
CA GLN A 343 -11.37 -14.49 11.53
C GLN A 343 -11.64 -15.69 12.44
N MET A 344 -10.73 -16.06 13.33
CA MET A 344 -10.96 -17.08 14.36
C MET A 344 -12.22 -16.79 15.20
N TRP A 345 -12.50 -15.51 15.51
CA TRP A 345 -13.79 -15.13 16.09
C TRP A 345 -14.95 -15.23 15.08
N ASN A 346 -14.80 -14.63 13.89
CA ASN A 346 -15.88 -14.58 12.90
C ASN A 346 -16.31 -15.98 12.39
N ASP A 347 -15.44 -16.98 12.43
CA ASP A 347 -15.73 -18.39 12.09
C ASP A 347 -16.47 -19.15 13.20
N LYS A 348 -16.68 -18.55 14.38
CA LYS A 348 -17.61 -19.05 15.42
C LYS A 348 -19.02 -18.48 15.23
N VAL A 349 -19.15 -17.37 14.51
CA VAL A 349 -20.44 -16.76 14.17
C VAL A 349 -21.03 -17.45 12.94
N VAL A 350 -22.29 -17.89 13.04
CA VAL A 350 -23.05 -18.46 11.92
C VAL A 350 -24.28 -17.58 11.67
N THR A 351 -24.29 -16.89 10.53
CA THR A 351 -25.37 -15.96 10.17
C THR A 351 -26.42 -16.65 9.31
N ASN A 352 -27.65 -16.73 9.81
CA ASN A 352 -28.79 -17.27 9.06
C ASN A 352 -29.28 -16.24 8.04
N LEU A 353 -29.02 -16.50 6.76
CA LEU A 353 -29.31 -15.57 5.67
C LEU A 353 -30.82 -15.42 5.41
N THR A 354 -31.61 -16.46 5.66
CA THR A 354 -33.07 -16.44 5.52
C THR A 354 -33.74 -15.36 6.38
N LYS A 355 -33.14 -14.98 7.51
CA LYS A 355 -33.71 -13.94 8.41
C LYS A 355 -33.66 -12.51 7.84
N ASN A 356 -32.82 -12.26 6.85
CA ASN A 356 -32.72 -10.95 6.19
C ASN A 356 -32.97 -11.06 4.66
N SER A 357 -33.76 -12.06 4.24
CA SER A 357 -34.14 -12.28 2.84
C SER A 357 -35.46 -11.56 2.50
N PRO A 358 -35.44 -10.49 1.69
CA PRO A 358 -36.65 -9.78 1.30
C PRO A 358 -37.48 -10.56 0.25
N ASP A 359 -38.65 -10.02 -0.08
CA ASP A 359 -39.59 -10.55 -1.07
C ASP A 359 -39.18 -10.28 -2.54
N VAL A 360 -37.91 -10.50 -2.85
CA VAL A 360 -37.34 -10.30 -4.18
C VAL A 360 -36.79 -11.60 -4.76
N ILE A 361 -36.75 -11.66 -6.08
CA ILE A 361 -36.08 -12.67 -6.88
C ILE A 361 -35.04 -11.96 -7.75
N VAL A 362 -33.80 -12.45 -7.73
CA VAL A 362 -32.69 -12.04 -8.60
C VAL A 362 -32.01 -13.31 -9.11
N ASP A 363 -31.80 -13.39 -10.42
CA ASP A 363 -31.25 -14.57 -11.09
C ASP A 363 -29.93 -14.22 -11.81
N PRO A 364 -29.03 -15.18 -12.07
CA PRO A 364 -27.74 -14.91 -12.71
C PRO A 364 -27.83 -14.22 -14.10
N CYS A 365 -28.90 -14.48 -14.87
CA CYS A 365 -29.15 -13.85 -16.17
C CYS A 365 -29.84 -12.47 -16.08
N ASP A 366 -30.21 -12.04 -14.88
CA ASP A 366 -30.74 -10.71 -14.58
C ASP A 366 -29.66 -9.75 -14.06
N VAL A 367 -28.40 -10.19 -13.97
CA VAL A 367 -27.26 -9.41 -13.49
C VAL A 367 -26.17 -9.35 -14.56
N MET A 368 -25.72 -8.13 -14.86
CA MET A 368 -24.57 -7.87 -15.72
C MET A 368 -23.57 -6.92 -15.06
N ILE A 369 -22.28 -7.14 -15.38
CA ILE A 369 -21.25 -6.11 -15.38
C ILE A 369 -20.77 -5.94 -16.83
N VAL A 370 -20.76 -4.70 -17.32
CA VAL A 370 -20.40 -4.38 -18.72
C VAL A 370 -19.48 -3.17 -18.80
N PRO A 371 -18.56 -3.12 -19.80
CA PRO A 371 -17.75 -1.93 -20.04
C PRO A 371 -18.61 -0.79 -20.59
N GLY A 372 -18.23 0.43 -20.24
CA GLY A 372 -18.99 1.65 -20.54
C GLY A 372 -20.04 2.01 -19.48
N LEU A 373 -20.80 3.05 -19.78
CA LEU A 373 -21.84 3.61 -18.90
C LEU A 373 -23.25 3.34 -19.40
N ASP A 374 -23.43 2.77 -20.59
CA ASP A 374 -24.75 2.60 -21.21
C ASP A 374 -25.29 1.19 -20.99
N MET A 375 -26.60 1.13 -20.71
CA MET A 375 -27.31 -0.12 -20.52
C MET A 375 -27.40 -0.87 -21.85
N PRO A 376 -27.12 -2.18 -21.89
CA PRO A 376 -27.31 -2.99 -23.09
C PRO A 376 -28.73 -2.87 -23.63
N ALA A 377 -28.84 -2.84 -24.96
CA ALA A 377 -30.13 -2.72 -25.63
C ALA A 377 -31.09 -3.84 -25.15
N ASP A 378 -32.35 -3.46 -24.94
CA ASP A 378 -33.45 -4.34 -24.55
C ASP A 378 -33.32 -4.97 -23.15
N PHE A 379 -32.33 -4.59 -22.33
CA PHE A 379 -32.22 -5.08 -20.95
C PHE A 379 -33.40 -4.67 -20.07
N ASP A 380 -33.90 -3.44 -20.24
CA ASP A 380 -35.08 -2.90 -19.57
C ASP A 380 -36.42 -3.41 -20.12
N LYS A 381 -36.43 -4.05 -21.30
CA LYS A 381 -37.63 -4.62 -21.89
C LYS A 381 -38.06 -5.89 -21.17
N TRP A 382 -38.88 -5.71 -20.14
CA TRP A 382 -39.56 -6.80 -19.45
C TRP A 382 -40.65 -7.43 -20.35
N GLY A 383 -40.27 -8.40 -21.17
CA GLY A 383 -41.20 -9.26 -21.92
C GLY A 383 -42.16 -9.99 -20.96
N GLY A 384 -43.44 -10.09 -21.36
CA GLY A 384 -44.60 -10.27 -20.47
C GLY A 384 -44.64 -11.48 -19.52
N GLY A 385 -45.63 -12.36 -19.68
CA GLY A 385 -45.85 -13.48 -18.75
C GLY A 385 -44.75 -14.54 -18.83
N ASP A 386 -44.21 -14.74 -20.03
CA ASP A 386 -43.08 -15.60 -20.29
C ASP A 386 -41.80 -14.77 -20.38
N TRP A 387 -40.86 -15.11 -19.50
CA TRP A 387 -39.50 -14.58 -19.49
C TRP A 387 -38.84 -14.71 -20.86
N ALA A 388 -38.47 -13.58 -21.45
CA ALA A 388 -37.44 -13.55 -22.47
C ALA A 388 -36.10 -13.94 -21.81
N LYS A 389 -35.71 -15.22 -21.95
CA LYS A 389 -34.35 -15.70 -21.67
C LYS A 389 -33.38 -15.17 -22.73
N THR A 390 -33.28 -13.86 -22.84
CA THR A 390 -32.18 -13.21 -23.55
C THR A 390 -30.93 -13.46 -22.70
N ASP A 391 -29.97 -14.20 -23.24
CA ASP A 391 -28.74 -14.53 -22.54
C ASP A 391 -27.83 -13.30 -22.52
N PHE A 392 -28.06 -12.45 -21.53
CA PHE A 392 -27.29 -11.25 -21.23
C PHE A 392 -26.00 -11.64 -20.50
N SER A 393 -25.03 -12.21 -21.22
CA SER A 393 -23.72 -12.54 -20.66
C SER A 393 -22.95 -11.29 -20.22
N CYS A 394 -22.26 -11.37 -19.08
CA CYS A 394 -21.36 -10.30 -18.66
C CYS A 394 -20.20 -10.12 -19.67
N GLY A 395 -19.72 -8.88 -19.77
CA GLY A 395 -18.62 -8.55 -20.67
C GLY A 395 -17.24 -8.98 -20.15
N GLU A 396 -16.26 -8.84 -21.04
CA GLU A 396 -14.87 -8.62 -20.66
C GLU A 396 -14.73 -7.20 -20.09
N ILE A 397 -14.11 -7.05 -18.92
CA ILE A 397 -13.75 -5.75 -18.34
C ILE A 397 -12.23 -5.59 -18.39
N LYS A 398 -11.76 -4.48 -18.93
CA LYS A 398 -10.33 -4.21 -19.12
C LYS A 398 -9.74 -3.38 -18.00
N THR A 399 -8.65 -3.89 -17.45
CA THR A 399 -7.73 -3.17 -16.59
C THR A 399 -6.44 -2.86 -17.36
N LYS A 400 -5.67 -1.91 -16.84
CA LYS A 400 -4.38 -1.54 -17.42
C LYS A 400 -3.36 -1.17 -16.35
N LEU A 401 -2.09 -1.38 -16.66
CA LEU A 401 -0.99 -0.79 -15.91
C LEU A 401 -0.47 0.43 -16.68
N ARG A 402 -0.98 1.60 -16.34
CA ARG A 402 -0.55 2.88 -16.95
C ARG A 402 0.69 3.41 -16.23
N GLU A 403 1.40 4.36 -16.83
CA GLU A 403 2.54 5.02 -16.17
C GLU A 403 2.11 5.70 -14.86
N ALA A 404 2.99 5.63 -13.86
CA ALA A 404 2.91 6.32 -12.57
C ALA A 404 2.96 7.86 -12.71
N ASP A 405 2.01 8.57 -12.08
CA ASP A 405 1.84 10.03 -12.20
C ASP A 405 1.90 10.81 -10.87
N LEU A 406 1.95 10.10 -9.74
CA LEU A 406 2.14 10.67 -8.41
C LEU A 406 3.55 10.36 -7.90
N ALA A 407 4.05 11.18 -6.97
CA ALA A 407 5.36 10.97 -6.37
C ALA A 407 5.38 9.66 -5.56
N PHE A 408 6.56 9.04 -5.47
CA PHE A 408 6.80 7.76 -4.79
C PHE A 408 6.06 6.55 -5.37
N GLU A 409 5.36 6.67 -6.50
CA GLU A 409 4.80 5.51 -7.23
C GLU A 409 5.90 4.76 -7.99
N TRP A 410 5.75 3.43 -8.12
CA TRP A 410 6.75 2.56 -8.74
C TRP A 410 6.31 2.08 -10.13
N ASP A 411 6.94 2.64 -11.17
CA ASP A 411 6.77 2.35 -12.61
C ASP A 411 5.37 2.58 -13.18
N TYR A 412 4.38 1.90 -12.61
CA TYR A 412 3.01 1.83 -13.07
C TYR A 412 2.02 2.12 -11.95
N LYS A 413 0.81 2.48 -12.35
CA LYS A 413 -0.38 2.56 -11.51
C LYS A 413 -1.48 1.69 -12.14
N LEU A 414 -2.19 0.93 -11.31
CA LEU A 414 -3.36 0.17 -11.76
C LEU A 414 -4.52 1.13 -12.07
N ASP A 415 -5.22 0.86 -13.16
CA ASP A 415 -6.38 1.62 -13.64
C ASP A 415 -7.31 0.69 -14.46
N HIS A 416 -8.54 1.12 -14.74
CA HIS A 416 -9.52 0.32 -15.49
C HIS A 416 -10.37 1.16 -16.43
N GLU A 417 -11.03 0.52 -17.40
CA GLU A 417 -12.06 1.19 -18.19
C GLU A 417 -13.32 1.43 -17.34
N PRO A 418 -14.08 2.52 -17.57
CA PRO A 418 -15.35 2.72 -16.88
C PRO A 418 -16.31 1.56 -17.15
N PHE A 419 -17.07 1.15 -16.14
CA PHE A 419 -18.03 0.05 -16.26
C PHE A 419 -19.31 0.35 -15.47
N SER A 420 -20.37 -0.42 -15.74
CA SER A 420 -21.62 -0.33 -15.01
C SER A 420 -22.25 -1.70 -14.71
N TYR A 421 -22.95 -1.75 -13.58
CA TYR A 421 -23.79 -2.86 -13.18
C TYR A 421 -25.22 -2.62 -13.67
N HIS A 422 -25.83 -3.66 -14.22
CA HIS A 422 -27.25 -3.69 -14.57
C HIS A 422 -27.90 -4.88 -13.88
N ILE A 423 -28.92 -4.63 -13.07
CA ILE A 423 -29.54 -5.66 -12.22
C ILE A 423 -31.06 -5.55 -12.35
N ARG A 424 -31.72 -6.64 -12.73
CA ARG A 424 -33.19 -6.76 -12.69
C ARG A 424 -33.61 -7.46 -11.41
N LEU A 425 -34.66 -6.96 -10.79
CA LEU A 425 -35.19 -7.44 -9.52
C LEU A 425 -36.67 -7.72 -9.69
N LYS A 426 -37.10 -8.96 -9.49
CA LYS A 426 -38.51 -9.35 -9.63
C LYS A 426 -39.17 -9.44 -8.25
N ARG A 427 -40.37 -8.88 -8.09
CA ARG A 427 -41.16 -9.00 -6.85
C ARG A 427 -41.71 -10.42 -6.71
N LYS A 428 -41.65 -11.02 -5.51
CA LYS A 428 -42.36 -12.28 -5.23
C LYS A 428 -43.88 -12.06 -5.34
N PRO A 429 -44.66 -12.95 -5.99
CA PRO A 429 -46.08 -12.71 -6.28
C PRO A 429 -47.00 -12.42 -5.07
N VAL A 430 -46.63 -12.91 -3.88
CA VAL A 430 -47.39 -12.72 -2.64
C VAL A 430 -47.13 -11.37 -1.96
N SER A 431 -46.09 -10.64 -2.38
CA SER A 431 -45.61 -9.45 -1.69
C SER A 431 -46.36 -8.18 -2.09
N LYS A 432 -46.58 -7.30 -1.12
CA LYS A 432 -47.33 -6.04 -1.29
C LYS A 432 -46.60 -4.89 -0.59
N GLY A 433 -46.78 -3.67 -1.09
CA GLY A 433 -46.18 -2.48 -0.51
C GLY A 433 -44.74 -2.24 -0.97
N GLU A 434 -44.18 -1.10 -0.55
CA GLU A 434 -42.81 -0.71 -0.89
C GLU A 434 -41.79 -1.73 -0.33
N LEU A 435 -40.83 -2.14 -1.18
CA LEU A 435 -39.67 -2.92 -0.74
C LEU A 435 -38.45 -2.00 -0.71
N ARG A 436 -37.92 -1.76 0.47
CA ARG A 436 -36.59 -1.17 0.66
C ARG A 436 -35.57 -2.31 0.62
N LEU A 437 -34.68 -2.28 -0.36
CA LEU A 437 -33.71 -3.33 -0.65
C LEU A 437 -32.32 -2.73 -0.56
N THR A 438 -31.40 -3.40 0.14
CA THR A 438 -29.97 -3.07 0.06
C THR A 438 -29.33 -4.06 -0.89
N LEU A 439 -28.71 -3.55 -1.96
CA LEU A 439 -27.92 -4.37 -2.87
C LEU A 439 -26.48 -4.37 -2.37
N ARG A 440 -25.89 -5.57 -2.27
CA ARG A 440 -24.53 -5.81 -1.79
C ARG A 440 -23.78 -6.58 -2.86
N LEU A 441 -22.81 -5.92 -3.50
CA LEU A 441 -22.09 -6.42 -4.66
C LEU A 441 -20.67 -6.81 -4.23
N PHE A 442 -20.29 -8.06 -4.49
CA PHE A 442 -18.95 -8.58 -4.22
C PHE A 442 -18.39 -9.33 -5.43
N ILE A 443 -17.07 -9.39 -5.57
CA ILE A 443 -16.39 -10.23 -6.57
C ILE A 443 -15.42 -11.23 -5.94
N CYS A 444 -15.22 -12.36 -6.62
CA CYS A 444 -14.26 -13.40 -6.23
C CYS A 444 -13.75 -14.13 -7.49
N GLN A 445 -12.50 -14.63 -7.49
CA GLN A 445 -12.03 -15.51 -8.56
C GLN A 445 -12.84 -16.83 -8.55
N GLU A 446 -13.18 -17.38 -9.72
CA GLU A 446 -14.06 -18.57 -9.85
C GLU A 446 -13.65 -19.74 -8.93
N ARG A 447 -12.34 -20.02 -8.87
CA ARG A 447 -11.74 -21.10 -8.04
C ARG A 447 -11.92 -20.93 -6.52
N PHE A 448 -12.26 -19.74 -6.04
CA PHE A 448 -12.39 -19.43 -4.61
C PHE A 448 -13.82 -19.10 -4.18
N VAL A 449 -14.83 -19.39 -5.02
CA VAL A 449 -16.26 -19.09 -4.77
C VAL A 449 -16.76 -19.45 -3.36
N ASN A 450 -16.28 -20.57 -2.79
CA ASN A 450 -16.68 -21.06 -1.47
C ASN A 450 -15.74 -20.64 -0.31
N GLN A 451 -14.78 -19.73 -0.55
CA GLN A 451 -13.90 -19.18 0.48
C GLN A 451 -14.34 -17.75 0.85
N ARG A 452 -15.06 -17.60 1.97
CA ARG A 452 -15.66 -16.31 2.40
C ARG A 452 -14.66 -15.14 2.43
N ARG A 453 -13.42 -15.38 2.89
CA ARG A 453 -12.32 -14.40 2.99
C ARG A 453 -11.79 -13.91 1.63
N ARG A 454 -12.17 -14.53 0.52
CA ARG A 454 -11.70 -14.17 -0.84
C ARG A 454 -12.69 -13.27 -1.60
N TRP A 455 -13.84 -12.96 -1.02
CA TRP A 455 -14.83 -12.06 -1.61
C TRP A 455 -14.51 -10.59 -1.29
N ILE A 456 -14.38 -9.80 -2.34
CA ILE A 456 -14.03 -8.37 -2.30
C ILE A 456 -15.31 -7.55 -2.48
N GLU A 457 -15.62 -6.64 -1.55
CA GLU A 457 -16.74 -5.70 -1.65
C GLU A 457 -16.48 -4.70 -2.77
N MET A 458 -17.48 -4.52 -3.64
CA MET A 458 -17.43 -3.63 -4.79
C MET A 458 -18.39 -2.45 -4.67
N ASP A 459 -19.60 -2.68 -4.16
CA ASP A 459 -20.57 -1.61 -3.88
C ASP A 459 -21.66 -2.07 -2.89
N LYS A 460 -22.25 -1.12 -2.19
CA LYS A 460 -23.35 -1.29 -1.24
C LYS A 460 -24.25 -0.06 -1.27
N PHE A 461 -25.50 -0.22 -1.70
CA PHE A 461 -26.43 0.89 -1.90
C PHE A 461 -27.90 0.48 -1.75
N VAL A 462 -28.76 1.47 -1.56
CA VAL A 462 -30.20 1.25 -1.36
C VAL A 462 -30.98 1.43 -2.66
N TYR A 463 -31.81 0.43 -2.98
CA TYR A 463 -32.87 0.51 -3.98
C TYR A 463 -34.25 0.44 -3.31
N VAL A 464 -35.21 1.19 -3.85
CA VAL A 464 -36.59 1.22 -3.34
C VAL A 464 -37.50 0.80 -4.49
N MET A 465 -38.08 -0.39 -4.38
CA MET A 465 -39.04 -0.89 -5.37
C MET A 465 -40.44 -0.37 -5.00
N PRO A 466 -41.10 0.44 -5.87
CA PRO A 466 -42.41 0.99 -5.58
C PRO A 466 -43.48 -0.07 -5.30
N ALA A 467 -44.48 0.29 -4.50
CA ALA A 467 -45.49 -0.65 -4.01
C ALA A 467 -46.26 -1.42 -5.10
N ASN A 468 -46.47 -0.80 -6.26
CA ASN A 468 -47.20 -1.37 -7.40
C ASN A 468 -46.28 -1.93 -8.49
N ALA A 469 -44.96 -1.87 -8.33
CA ALA A 469 -44.00 -2.37 -9.31
C ALA A 469 -43.85 -3.90 -9.18
N THR A 470 -44.00 -4.62 -10.29
CA THR A 470 -43.81 -6.09 -10.37
C THR A 470 -42.35 -6.49 -10.56
N TYR A 471 -41.53 -5.57 -11.07
CA TYR A 471 -40.08 -5.68 -11.19
C TYR A 471 -39.44 -4.29 -11.01
N GLY A 472 -38.12 -4.27 -10.88
CA GLY A 472 -37.29 -3.07 -10.91
C GLY A 472 -36.04 -3.31 -11.74
N VAL A 473 -35.52 -2.26 -12.36
CA VAL A 473 -34.23 -2.26 -13.08
C VAL A 473 -33.32 -1.27 -12.39
N VAL A 474 -32.12 -1.72 -12.04
CA VAL A 474 -31.06 -0.94 -11.40
C VAL A 474 -29.94 -0.74 -12.41
N LYS A 475 -29.48 0.51 -12.52
CA LYS A 475 -28.25 0.90 -13.20
C LYS A 475 -27.33 1.53 -12.15
N ARG A 476 -26.07 1.08 -12.07
CA ARG A 476 -25.09 1.60 -11.10
C ARG A 476 -23.72 1.70 -11.75
N HIS A 477 -23.17 2.91 -11.85
CA HIS A 477 -21.83 3.11 -12.41
C HIS A 477 -20.74 2.79 -11.38
N ASP A 478 -19.59 2.33 -11.85
CA ASP A 478 -18.35 2.17 -11.07
C ASP A 478 -18.02 3.35 -10.13
N ARG A 479 -18.15 4.58 -10.62
CA ARG A 479 -17.87 5.83 -9.89
C ARG A 479 -18.86 6.12 -8.78
N GLU A 480 -19.99 5.44 -8.73
CA GLU A 480 -20.98 5.57 -7.66
C GLU A 480 -20.68 4.65 -6.47
N SER A 481 -19.68 3.75 -6.58
CA SER A 481 -19.33 2.77 -5.55
C SER A 481 -19.20 3.37 -4.14
N SER A 482 -19.76 2.69 -3.15
CA SER A 482 -19.61 2.99 -1.72
C SER A 482 -18.20 2.74 -1.17
N VAL A 483 -17.34 2.03 -1.91
CA VAL A 483 -16.02 1.55 -1.46
C VAL A 483 -14.91 2.57 -1.77
N ILE A 484 -15.03 3.30 -2.87
CA ILE A 484 -13.99 4.22 -3.36
C ILE A 484 -14.03 5.59 -2.67
N LYS A 485 -12.97 6.41 -2.82
CA LYS A 485 -12.98 7.86 -2.52
C LYS A 485 -13.93 8.60 -3.49
N ARG A 486 -15.24 8.48 -3.28
CA ARG A 486 -16.29 8.99 -4.19
C ARG A 486 -16.30 10.52 -4.24
N SER A 487 -16.52 11.08 -5.43
CA SER A 487 -16.63 12.53 -5.63
C SER A 487 -18.08 13.02 -5.46
N HIS A 488 -18.25 14.30 -5.11
CA HIS A 488 -19.56 14.95 -5.05
C HIS A 488 -20.34 14.81 -6.37
N ALA A 489 -19.70 15.08 -7.51
CA ALA A 489 -20.34 14.94 -8.82
C ALA A 489 -20.83 13.51 -9.13
N ALA A 490 -20.12 12.48 -8.66
CA ALA A 490 -20.57 11.09 -8.80
C ALA A 490 -21.76 10.78 -7.89
N THR A 491 -21.79 11.31 -6.67
CA THR A 491 -22.96 11.20 -5.79
C THR A 491 -24.16 11.94 -6.40
N ASP A 492 -24.01 13.22 -6.75
CA ASP A 492 -25.08 14.10 -7.26
C ASP A 492 -25.72 13.57 -8.56
N GLY A 493 -24.96 12.87 -9.39
CA GLY A 493 -25.46 12.22 -10.61
C GLY A 493 -26.26 10.92 -10.39
N SER A 494 -26.10 10.29 -9.22
CA SER A 494 -26.64 8.95 -8.94
C SER A 494 -28.16 8.90 -8.77
N ASP A 495 -28.74 7.73 -9.03
CA ASP A 495 -30.15 7.43 -8.71
C ASP A 495 -30.40 7.18 -7.22
N GLU A 496 -29.37 7.26 -6.38
CA GLU A 496 -29.48 7.17 -4.92
C GLU A 496 -29.94 8.51 -4.32
N VAL A 497 -29.41 9.64 -4.79
CA VAL A 497 -29.77 11.00 -4.35
C VAL A 497 -31.22 11.38 -4.70
N LYS A 498 -31.78 10.76 -5.74
CA LYS A 498 -33.16 11.04 -6.22
C LYS A 498 -34.24 10.43 -5.31
N LYS A 499 -33.88 9.65 -4.28
CA LYS A 499 -34.81 8.95 -3.38
C LYS A 499 -35.12 9.80 -2.15
N SER A 500 -36.39 10.15 -1.95
CA SER A 500 -36.86 11.00 -0.85
C SER A 500 -36.69 10.43 0.57
N ASN A 501 -36.25 9.17 0.69
CA ASN A 501 -36.02 8.46 1.95
C ASN A 501 -34.53 8.04 2.12
N ILE A 502 -33.61 8.77 1.48
CA ILE A 502 -32.17 8.69 1.69
C ILE A 502 -31.67 10.11 1.95
N GLU A 503 -31.07 10.33 3.13
CA GLU A 503 -30.49 11.63 3.47
C GLU A 503 -29.07 11.74 2.92
N ILE A 504 -28.75 12.84 2.24
CA ILE A 504 -27.37 13.12 1.84
C ILE A 504 -26.64 13.81 2.98
N LYS A 505 -25.61 13.14 3.51
CA LYS A 505 -24.76 13.66 4.60
C LYS A 505 -23.34 13.87 4.09
N ALA A 506 -22.63 14.81 4.70
CA ALA A 506 -21.19 14.95 4.46
C ALA A 506 -20.48 13.62 4.75
N GLY A 507 -19.68 13.15 3.79
CA GLY A 507 -18.76 12.04 4.02
C GLY A 507 -17.41 12.50 4.57
N ASN A 508 -16.55 11.54 4.89
CA ASN A 508 -15.11 11.78 5.05
C ASN A 508 -14.50 11.85 3.64
N CYS A 509 -14.66 13.00 2.96
CA CYS A 509 -14.39 13.12 1.51
C CYS A 509 -12.99 12.70 1.07
N ASP A 510 -12.01 12.83 1.97
CA ASP A 510 -10.62 12.54 1.68
C ASP A 510 -10.24 11.07 1.98
N CYS A 511 -11.17 10.32 2.59
CA CYS A 511 -11.04 8.91 2.92
C CYS A 511 -11.76 8.01 1.90
N GLY A 512 -11.05 7.04 1.34
CA GLY A 512 -11.66 5.93 0.62
C GLY A 512 -10.69 5.18 -0.29
N TRP A 513 -11.08 3.98 -0.70
CA TRP A 513 -10.25 3.16 -1.58
C TRP A 513 -9.97 3.89 -2.92
N PRO A 514 -8.77 3.75 -3.52
CA PRO A 514 -8.51 4.37 -4.82
C PRO A 514 -9.47 3.84 -5.88
N TYR A 515 -10.12 4.75 -6.62
CA TYR A 515 -11.04 4.37 -7.71
C TYR A 515 -10.35 3.44 -8.72
N THR A 516 -9.11 3.76 -9.09
CA THR A 516 -8.35 3.02 -10.10
C THR A 516 -7.97 1.59 -9.64
N MET A 517 -8.06 1.30 -8.33
CA MET A 517 -7.84 -0.02 -7.72
C MET A 517 -9.17 -0.70 -7.30
N LEU A 518 -10.33 -0.23 -7.77
CA LEU A 518 -11.63 -0.84 -7.47
C LEU A 518 -11.68 -2.30 -7.93
N LEU A 519 -11.18 -2.58 -9.14
CA LEU A 519 -10.98 -3.93 -9.67
C LEU A 519 -9.55 -4.43 -9.41
N PRO A 520 -9.36 -5.72 -9.08
CA PRO A 520 -8.06 -6.39 -9.15
C PRO A 520 -7.52 -6.39 -10.58
N ARG A 521 -6.19 -6.53 -10.74
CA ARG A 521 -5.55 -6.50 -12.06
C ARG A 521 -6.14 -7.51 -13.06
N GLY A 522 -6.36 -8.76 -12.68
CA GLY A 522 -6.61 -9.84 -13.66
C GLY A 522 -5.38 -10.17 -14.52
N ASN A 523 -5.55 -10.90 -15.61
CA ASN A 523 -4.44 -11.34 -16.47
C ASN A 523 -4.73 -11.15 -17.97
N LYS A 524 -3.69 -11.22 -18.81
CA LYS A 524 -3.80 -10.90 -20.26
C LYS A 524 -4.64 -11.90 -21.07
N ASN A 525 -4.85 -13.11 -20.58
CA ASN A 525 -5.60 -14.16 -21.29
C ASN A 525 -7.10 -14.18 -20.92
N GLY A 526 -7.53 -13.30 -20.01
CA GLY A 526 -8.86 -13.33 -19.41
C GLY A 526 -8.88 -14.20 -18.18
N GLU A 527 -8.94 -13.56 -17.01
CA GLU A 527 -9.17 -14.25 -15.75
C GLU A 527 -10.67 -14.37 -15.47
N LYS A 528 -11.10 -15.53 -14.99
CA LYS A 528 -12.50 -15.77 -14.64
C LYS A 528 -12.82 -15.30 -13.23
N TRP A 529 -13.78 -14.39 -13.16
CA TRP A 529 -14.30 -13.81 -11.94
C TRP A 529 -15.80 -14.07 -11.81
N LEU A 530 -16.29 -13.97 -10.58
CA LEU A 530 -17.69 -14.12 -10.23
C LEU A 530 -18.17 -12.83 -9.57
N LEU A 531 -19.29 -12.29 -10.02
CA LEU A 531 -20.03 -11.21 -9.38
C LEU A 531 -21.18 -11.82 -8.56
N GLY A 532 -21.11 -11.67 -7.25
CA GLY A 532 -22.17 -12.03 -6.32
C GLY A 532 -23.03 -10.81 -6.00
N VAL A 533 -24.34 -10.94 -6.19
CA VAL A 533 -25.34 -9.91 -5.84
C VAL A 533 -26.24 -10.46 -4.75
N TYR A 534 -26.01 -10.03 -3.51
CA TYR A 534 -26.89 -10.33 -2.38
C TYR A 534 -27.81 -9.15 -2.11
N VAL A 535 -29.12 -9.39 -2.00
CA VAL A 535 -30.13 -8.37 -1.72
C VAL A 535 -30.72 -8.60 -0.34
N SER A 536 -30.51 -7.69 0.60
CA SER A 536 -31.06 -7.74 1.97
C SER A 536 -32.27 -6.82 2.18
N ASP A 537 -33.06 -7.06 3.22
CA ASP A 537 -34.16 -6.16 3.60
C ASP A 537 -33.61 -4.90 4.25
N GLY A 538 -33.76 -3.77 3.56
CA GLY A 538 -33.28 -2.47 4.03
C GLY A 538 -33.93 -1.97 5.32
N LYS A 539 -35.02 -2.60 5.79
CA LYS A 539 -35.61 -2.35 7.13
C LYS A 539 -34.76 -2.92 8.27
N ASN A 540 -34.06 -4.03 8.01
CA ASN A 540 -33.12 -4.63 8.95
C ASN A 540 -31.75 -3.94 8.87
N ASP A 541 -31.29 -3.66 7.65
CA ASP A 541 -29.99 -3.00 7.41
C ASP A 541 -29.99 -1.53 7.90
N GLN A 542 -31.12 -0.83 7.77
CA GLN A 542 -31.34 0.56 8.20
C GLN A 542 -30.39 1.62 7.58
N ILE A 543 -29.83 1.31 6.40
CA ILE A 543 -29.13 2.29 5.58
C ILE A 543 -30.12 3.37 5.14
N ASN A 544 -30.01 4.55 5.75
CA ASN A 544 -30.87 5.71 5.50
C ASN A 544 -30.09 6.95 5.03
N VAL A 545 -28.78 6.80 4.85
CA VAL A 545 -27.84 7.88 4.54
C VAL A 545 -26.98 7.47 3.35
N CYS A 546 -26.77 8.42 2.44
CA CYS A 546 -25.78 8.31 1.37
C CYS A 546 -24.73 9.43 1.58
N ALA A 547 -23.45 9.05 1.59
CA ALA A 547 -22.36 9.99 1.81
C ALA A 547 -22.17 10.89 0.56
N SER A 548 -22.07 12.21 0.74
CA SER A 548 -21.87 13.15 -0.38
C SER A 548 -20.57 12.88 -1.14
N CYS A 549 -19.59 12.27 -0.48
CA CYS A 549 -18.21 12.05 -0.92
C CYS A 549 -17.56 10.94 -0.09
N GLY A 550 -16.37 10.49 -0.48
CA GLY A 550 -15.59 9.49 0.25
C GLY A 550 -16.19 8.08 0.21
N SER A 551 -15.58 7.16 0.96
CA SER A 551 -16.00 5.76 1.06
C SER A 551 -16.94 5.53 2.24
N MET A 552 -18.22 5.26 1.96
CA MET A 552 -19.16 4.85 2.99
C MET A 552 -18.80 3.46 3.56
N SER A 553 -18.29 2.54 2.74
CA SER A 553 -17.99 1.16 3.16
C SER A 553 -16.76 1.08 4.07
N TYR A 554 -15.66 1.76 3.74
CA TYR A 554 -14.40 1.69 4.52
C TYR A 554 -14.17 2.89 5.45
N CYS A 555 -14.84 4.03 5.23
CA CYS A 555 -14.64 5.27 6.00
C CYS A 555 -15.91 5.84 6.64
N GLY A 556 -17.04 5.13 6.55
CA GLY A 556 -18.31 5.51 7.16
C GLY A 556 -18.85 6.86 6.66
N THR A 557 -19.67 7.50 7.51
CA THR A 557 -20.25 8.83 7.29
C THR A 557 -19.72 9.80 8.34
N ARG A 558 -19.62 11.09 7.99
CA ARG A 558 -19.04 12.07 8.91
C ARG A 558 -19.99 12.33 10.08
N ASP A 559 -19.44 12.39 11.27
CA ASP A 559 -20.14 12.74 12.52
C ASP A 559 -21.38 11.86 12.80
N GLN A 560 -21.39 10.60 12.32
CA GLN A 560 -22.49 9.65 12.45
C GLN A 560 -22.01 8.20 12.72
N ILE A 561 -22.95 7.36 13.18
CA ILE A 561 -22.77 5.90 13.29
C ILE A 561 -22.70 5.31 11.88
N TYR A 562 -21.87 4.28 11.69
CA TYR A 562 -21.78 3.52 10.43
C TYR A 562 -23.18 3.10 9.93
N PRO A 563 -23.58 3.42 8.69
CA PRO A 563 -25.00 3.50 8.31
C PRO A 563 -25.68 2.14 8.06
N ASP A 564 -24.92 1.05 7.94
CA ASP A 564 -25.41 -0.31 7.70
C ASP A 564 -25.32 -1.13 8.98
N LYS A 565 -26.45 -1.57 9.55
CA LYS A 565 -26.48 -2.32 10.82
C LYS A 565 -25.91 -3.74 10.75
N MET A 566 -25.79 -4.32 9.56
CA MET A 566 -25.24 -5.66 9.42
C MET A 566 -23.73 -5.66 9.71
N THR A 567 -23.19 -6.81 10.12
CA THR A 567 -21.74 -7.00 10.28
C THR A 567 -21.03 -6.62 8.98
N MET A 568 -19.92 -5.88 9.08
CA MET A 568 -19.19 -5.41 7.91
C MET A 568 -18.64 -6.60 7.12
N GLY A 569 -18.93 -6.63 5.82
CA GLY A 569 -18.70 -7.79 4.95
C GLY A 569 -19.86 -8.77 4.79
N TYR A 570 -21.00 -8.55 5.47
CA TYR A 570 -22.22 -9.37 5.28
C TYR A 570 -22.62 -9.44 3.78
N PRO A 571 -22.87 -10.64 3.22
CA PRO A 571 -23.08 -11.93 3.89
C PRO A 571 -21.82 -12.79 4.13
N PHE A 572 -20.63 -12.36 3.69
CA PHE A 572 -19.38 -13.14 3.75
C PHE A 572 -18.54 -12.91 5.02
N SER A 573 -18.97 -12.00 5.89
CA SER A 573 -18.32 -11.67 7.17
C SER A 573 -18.16 -12.85 8.12
N SER A 574 -19.03 -13.87 8.03
CA SER A 574 -19.06 -15.03 8.91
C SER A 574 -19.39 -16.30 8.11
N LYS A 575 -19.50 -17.45 8.79
CA LYS A 575 -20.18 -18.62 8.22
C LYS A 575 -21.66 -18.31 7.98
N MET A 576 -22.29 -19.03 7.07
CA MET A 576 -23.68 -18.80 6.65
C MET A 576 -24.54 -20.05 6.83
N SER A 577 -25.80 -19.83 7.21
CA SER A 577 -26.80 -20.88 7.34
C SER A 577 -28.14 -20.51 6.69
N LEU A 578 -28.95 -21.53 6.42
CA LEU A 578 -30.32 -21.38 5.93
C LEU A 578 -31.29 -22.12 6.85
N ASP A 579 -32.51 -21.58 6.97
CA ASP A 579 -33.60 -22.26 7.69
C ASP A 579 -33.84 -23.66 7.09
N GLY A 580 -33.82 -24.69 7.95
CA GLY A 580 -34.00 -26.09 7.56
C GLY A 580 -32.77 -26.80 6.98
N LYS A 581 -31.64 -26.10 6.74
CA LYS A 581 -30.38 -26.73 6.26
C LYS A 581 -29.21 -26.69 7.24
N GLY A 582 -29.16 -25.71 8.15
CA GLY A 582 -27.96 -25.48 8.96
C GLY A 582 -26.89 -24.72 8.18
N GLU A 583 -25.62 -24.92 8.51
CA GLU A 583 -24.48 -24.29 7.81
C GLU A 583 -24.40 -24.78 6.34
N VAL A 584 -24.22 -23.85 5.41
CA VAL A 584 -24.16 -24.13 3.96
C VAL A 584 -22.96 -23.46 3.29
N LYS A 585 -22.58 -23.95 2.12
CA LYS A 585 -21.57 -23.31 1.26
C LYS A 585 -22.16 -22.10 0.52
N ILE A 586 -21.29 -21.19 0.06
CA ILE A 586 -21.69 -19.98 -0.68
C ILE A 586 -22.45 -20.32 -1.97
N THR A 587 -21.98 -21.32 -2.73
CA THR A 587 -22.69 -21.79 -3.93
C THR A 587 -24.07 -22.35 -3.61
N GLU A 588 -24.19 -23.15 -2.53
CA GLU A 588 -25.49 -23.68 -2.10
C GLU A 588 -26.42 -22.56 -1.60
N ALA A 589 -25.90 -21.53 -0.92
CA ALA A 589 -26.68 -20.38 -0.50
C ALA A 589 -27.28 -19.62 -1.71
N ALA A 590 -26.49 -19.41 -2.77
CA ALA A 590 -26.96 -18.79 -4.02
C ALA A 590 -27.99 -19.67 -4.77
N GLU A 591 -27.86 -20.99 -4.72
CA GLU A 591 -28.83 -21.92 -5.33
C GLU A 591 -30.18 -21.97 -4.60
N ASN A 592 -30.22 -21.63 -3.29
CA ASN A 592 -31.40 -21.81 -2.45
C ASN A 592 -32.08 -20.51 -2.00
N LEU A 593 -31.44 -19.34 -2.17
CA LEU A 593 -32.00 -18.04 -1.85
C LEU A 593 -32.42 -17.29 -3.12
N SER A 594 -33.69 -16.93 -3.21
CA SER A 594 -34.16 -16.10 -4.33
C SER A 594 -33.53 -14.70 -4.37
N ASN A 595 -32.99 -14.23 -3.25
CA ASN A 595 -32.41 -12.89 -3.10
C ASN A 595 -30.88 -12.87 -3.21
N PHE A 596 -30.25 -13.95 -3.69
CA PHE A 596 -28.81 -14.05 -3.89
C PHE A 596 -28.49 -14.81 -5.17
N CYS A 597 -27.73 -14.20 -6.08
CA CYS A 597 -27.24 -14.88 -7.27
C CYS A 597 -25.74 -14.63 -7.47
N ILE A 598 -25.11 -15.49 -8.28
CA ILE A 598 -23.71 -15.37 -8.69
C ILE A 598 -23.68 -15.48 -10.22
N THR A 599 -23.03 -14.53 -10.89
CA THR A 599 -22.87 -14.50 -12.36
C THR A 599 -21.39 -14.38 -12.74
N PRO A 600 -20.89 -15.12 -13.76
CA PRO A 600 -19.48 -15.06 -14.16
C PRO A 600 -19.19 -13.87 -15.08
N PHE A 601 -17.98 -13.32 -14.97
CA PHE A 601 -17.43 -12.31 -15.89
C PHE A 601 -15.92 -12.50 -16.05
N THR A 602 -15.29 -11.75 -16.96
CA THR A 602 -13.86 -11.87 -17.26
C THR A 602 -13.14 -10.54 -17.03
N ILE A 603 -11.99 -10.59 -16.36
CA ILE A 603 -11.07 -9.44 -16.25
C ILE A 603 -9.85 -9.68 -17.14
N VAL A 604 -9.59 -8.75 -18.06
CA VAL A 604 -8.41 -8.77 -18.95
C VAL A 604 -7.49 -7.59 -18.63
N ASN A 605 -6.20 -7.87 -18.47
CA ASN A 605 -5.17 -6.83 -18.28
C ASN A 605 -4.32 -6.62 -19.54
N ASP A 606 -3.99 -5.37 -19.87
CA ASP A 606 -3.14 -5.05 -21.02
C ASP A 606 -1.68 -5.52 -20.86
N HIS A 607 -1.17 -5.55 -19.62
CA HIS A 607 0.23 -5.86 -19.34
C HIS A 607 0.53 -7.35 -19.54
N PRO A 608 1.52 -7.70 -20.39
CA PRO A 608 1.87 -9.09 -20.64
C PRO A 608 2.44 -9.77 -19.39
N TYR A 609 1.76 -10.81 -18.94
CA TYR A 609 2.31 -11.87 -18.11
C TYR A 609 1.38 -13.09 -18.17
N THR A 610 1.94 -14.30 -18.11
CA THR A 610 1.20 -15.56 -18.02
C THR A 610 1.92 -16.45 -17.00
N PRO A 611 1.23 -16.96 -15.96
CA PRO A 611 1.86 -17.81 -14.95
C PRO A 611 2.51 -19.06 -15.57
N PRO A 612 3.76 -19.39 -15.22
CA PRO A 612 4.40 -20.63 -15.64
C PRO A 612 3.81 -21.84 -14.93
N LEU A 613 3.88 -23.02 -15.57
CA LEU A 613 3.57 -24.30 -14.92
C LEU A 613 4.62 -24.63 -13.83
N PRO A 614 4.25 -25.31 -12.73
CA PRO A 614 5.13 -25.50 -11.58
C PRO A 614 6.37 -26.38 -11.91
N PRO A 615 7.57 -26.01 -11.45
CA PRO A 615 8.82 -26.70 -11.79
C PRO A 615 9.12 -27.93 -10.89
N PRO A 616 9.82 -28.95 -11.40
CA PRO A 616 10.34 -30.06 -10.60
C PRO A 616 11.60 -29.66 -9.80
N LYS A 617 11.73 -30.17 -8.56
CA LYS A 617 12.82 -29.86 -7.62
C LYS A 617 14.18 -30.45 -8.01
N LYS A 618 15.29 -29.77 -7.66
CA LYS A 618 16.67 -30.31 -7.67
C LYS A 618 17.53 -29.75 -6.52
N ASP A 619 18.51 -30.55 -6.11
CA ASP A 619 19.42 -30.35 -4.96
C ASP A 619 20.79 -29.72 -5.33
N PRO A 620 21.58 -29.23 -4.34
CA PRO A 620 22.76 -28.39 -4.56
C PRO A 620 24.13 -29.11 -4.49
N LEU A 621 25.21 -28.41 -4.88
CA LEU A 621 26.62 -28.82 -4.71
C LEU A 621 27.48 -27.72 -4.06
N ARG A 622 28.61 -28.11 -3.45
CA ARG A 622 29.45 -27.29 -2.53
C ARG A 622 30.79 -26.82 -3.15
N PRO A 623 31.43 -25.76 -2.62
CA PRO A 623 32.63 -25.12 -3.20
C PRO A 623 33.98 -25.49 -2.54
N VAL A 624 35.10 -25.01 -3.12
CA VAL A 624 36.49 -25.11 -2.63
C VAL A 624 37.19 -23.73 -2.75
N PHE A 625 38.21 -23.45 -1.92
CA PHE A 625 38.73 -22.09 -1.60
C PHE A 625 40.24 -21.84 -1.96
N SER A 626 40.65 -20.55 -1.87
CA SER A 626 42.01 -20.04 -1.45
C SER A 626 43.00 -19.56 -2.55
N PRO A 627 44.06 -18.73 -2.28
CA PRO A 627 44.02 -17.31 -1.81
C PRO A 627 45.12 -16.33 -2.40
N LEU A 628 45.09 -15.03 -1.98
CA LEU A 628 46.20 -14.02 -1.80
C LEU A 628 46.27 -12.71 -2.67
N ASN A 629 46.03 -11.55 -2.01
CA ASN A 629 46.91 -10.35 -1.74
C ASN A 629 47.88 -9.78 -2.83
N THR A 630 48.23 -8.47 -2.93
CA THR A 630 48.02 -7.23 -2.11
C THR A 630 48.24 -5.92 -2.93
N LEU A 631 47.99 -4.73 -2.35
CA LEU A 631 47.86 -3.41 -3.01
C LEU A 631 49.05 -2.43 -2.93
N GLY A 632 49.03 -1.39 -3.78
CA GLY A 632 49.90 -0.19 -3.71
C GLY A 632 49.14 1.14 -4.00
N LYS A 633 49.57 2.26 -3.41
CA LYS A 633 48.85 3.56 -3.36
C LYS A 633 49.37 4.62 -4.36
N PHE A 634 48.49 5.51 -4.83
CA PHE A 634 48.83 6.82 -5.45
C PHE A 634 47.79 7.91 -5.09
N VAL A 635 48.15 9.18 -5.34
CA VAL A 635 47.67 10.36 -4.59
C VAL A 635 47.07 11.45 -5.49
N SER A 636 45.88 11.98 -5.14
CA SER A 636 45.42 13.32 -5.54
C SER A 636 44.34 13.87 -4.58
N SER A 637 44.24 15.20 -4.48
CA SER A 637 44.11 15.85 -3.17
C SER A 637 43.00 16.89 -2.99
N ASN A 638 41.85 16.81 -3.68
CA ASN A 638 40.62 17.51 -3.25
C ASN A 638 39.33 16.75 -3.62
N TYR A 639 38.59 16.31 -2.59
CA TYR A 639 37.35 15.54 -2.66
C TYR A 639 36.51 15.83 -1.40
N SER A 640 35.23 16.15 -1.56
CA SER A 640 34.29 16.35 -0.45
C SER A 640 33.55 15.03 -0.12
N PRO A 641 33.43 14.63 1.15
CA PRO A 641 32.65 13.46 1.53
C PRO A 641 31.18 13.66 1.17
N SER A 642 30.55 12.64 0.59
CA SER A 642 29.10 12.65 0.38
C SER A 642 28.36 12.17 1.62
N ARG A 643 27.23 12.83 1.93
CA ARG A 643 26.27 12.40 2.96
C ARG A 643 25.35 11.25 2.50
N LEU A 644 25.47 10.83 1.23
CA LEU A 644 24.59 9.84 0.60
C LEU A 644 24.63 8.46 1.26
N VAL A 645 23.46 7.81 1.30
CA VAL A 645 23.18 6.40 1.65
C VAL A 645 22.02 5.91 0.78
N GLY A 646 21.68 4.62 0.79
CA GLY A 646 20.57 4.07 -0.01
C GLY A 646 21.00 3.53 -1.38
N ARG A 647 20.04 3.27 -2.28
CA ARG A 647 20.27 2.46 -3.48
C ARG A 647 20.67 3.26 -4.72
N PHE A 648 21.86 2.97 -5.23
CA PHE A 648 22.49 3.53 -6.42
C PHE A 648 22.40 2.59 -7.61
N ARG A 649 22.47 3.17 -8.82
CA ARG A 649 22.52 2.46 -10.09
C ARG A 649 23.39 3.23 -11.09
N VAL A 650 24.36 2.54 -11.69
CA VAL A 650 25.33 3.09 -12.64
C VAL A 650 25.13 2.46 -14.01
N LEU A 651 25.01 3.27 -15.06
CA LEU A 651 24.94 2.79 -16.43
C LEU A 651 26.34 2.40 -16.93
N LEU A 652 26.46 1.21 -17.50
CA LEU A 652 27.60 0.77 -18.30
C LEU A 652 27.10 0.67 -19.75
N ASP A 653 27.46 1.66 -20.56
CA ASP A 653 27.13 1.74 -21.99
C ASP A 653 27.86 0.63 -22.78
N ASP A 654 27.12 -0.18 -23.54
CA ASP A 654 27.64 -1.32 -24.30
C ASP A 654 27.92 -1.01 -25.78
N THR A 655 28.06 0.26 -26.15
CA THR A 655 28.47 0.60 -27.52
C THR A 655 29.86 0.03 -27.86
N ASP A 656 30.72 -0.23 -26.86
CA ASP A 656 32.06 -0.83 -27.03
C ASP A 656 32.25 -2.28 -26.48
N PHE A 657 31.64 -2.76 -25.38
CA PHE A 657 31.98 -4.11 -24.84
C PHE A 657 31.58 -5.25 -25.80
N HIS A 658 30.39 -5.20 -26.40
CA HIS A 658 29.95 -6.18 -27.39
C HIS A 658 30.82 -6.18 -28.66
N GLN A 659 31.38 -5.01 -29.05
CA GLN A 659 32.36 -4.91 -30.15
C GLN A 659 33.77 -5.42 -29.79
N MET A 660 34.01 -5.75 -28.52
CA MET A 660 35.29 -6.23 -27.98
C MET A 660 35.22 -7.67 -27.48
N GLY A 661 34.05 -8.32 -27.51
CA GLY A 661 33.88 -9.72 -27.11
C GLY A 661 34.08 -9.95 -25.61
N ILE A 662 33.84 -8.93 -24.78
CA ILE A 662 34.02 -9.04 -23.32
C ILE A 662 32.81 -9.77 -22.73
N GLU A 663 33.04 -10.99 -22.23
CA GLU A 663 32.01 -11.84 -21.63
C GLU A 663 31.99 -11.80 -20.10
N ARG A 664 33.01 -11.24 -19.45
CA ARG A 664 33.19 -11.28 -17.99
C ARG A 664 33.80 -9.98 -17.47
N VAL A 665 33.35 -9.53 -16.31
CA VAL A 665 33.79 -8.29 -15.66
C VAL A 665 34.03 -8.48 -14.16
N ARG A 666 34.80 -7.58 -13.57
CA ARG A 666 34.92 -7.41 -12.12
C ARG A 666 34.70 -5.94 -11.77
N VAL A 667 33.97 -5.70 -10.70
CA VAL A 667 33.73 -4.35 -10.15
C VAL A 667 34.81 -4.08 -9.12
N VAL A 668 35.49 -2.94 -9.24
CA VAL A 668 36.46 -2.46 -8.25
C VAL A 668 35.86 -1.24 -7.56
N MET A 669 35.73 -1.31 -6.23
CA MET A 669 35.32 -0.19 -5.38
C MET A 669 36.44 0.21 -4.45
N LYS A 670 36.46 1.48 -4.01
CA LYS A 670 37.54 2.00 -3.16
C LYS A 670 37.08 3.17 -2.29
N GLY A 671 37.37 3.07 -0.99
CA GLY A 671 37.28 4.18 -0.04
C GLY A 671 38.33 5.25 -0.32
N ARG A 672 38.22 6.42 0.31
CA ARG A 672 39.19 7.51 0.08
C ARG A 672 39.41 8.31 1.35
N ARG A 673 40.56 8.97 1.47
CA ARG A 673 40.89 9.92 2.54
C ARG A 673 40.49 9.38 3.93
N ASP A 674 40.99 8.18 4.20
CA ASP A 674 40.91 7.52 5.50
C ASP A 674 39.49 7.07 5.91
N GLN A 675 38.53 7.08 4.97
CA GLN A 675 37.15 6.63 5.16
C GLN A 675 36.82 5.42 4.26
N SER A 676 36.37 4.34 4.91
CA SER A 676 35.65 3.23 4.33
C SER A 676 34.16 3.55 4.18
N TYR A 677 33.43 2.74 3.40
CA TYR A 677 31.97 2.82 3.35
C TYR A 677 31.33 1.44 3.18
N GLY A 678 30.21 1.18 3.84
CA GLY A 678 29.48 -0.08 3.70
C GLY A 678 28.66 -0.11 2.41
N ILE A 679 28.61 -1.26 1.73
CA ILE A 679 27.70 -1.51 0.61
C ILE A 679 26.95 -2.83 0.82
N CYS A 680 25.75 -2.96 0.26
CA CYS A 680 25.08 -4.25 0.11
C CYS A 680 24.30 -4.40 -1.20
N ASN A 681 23.81 -5.62 -1.44
CA ASN A 681 22.86 -5.97 -2.50
C ASN A 681 23.29 -5.51 -3.91
N MET A 682 24.60 -5.58 -4.22
CA MET A 682 25.11 -5.22 -5.54
C MET A 682 24.69 -6.26 -6.60
N LYS A 683 24.20 -5.78 -7.74
CA LYS A 683 23.70 -6.58 -8.87
C LYS A 683 24.04 -5.91 -10.19
N LEU A 684 24.52 -6.69 -11.16
CA LEU A 684 24.77 -6.26 -12.52
C LEU A 684 23.64 -6.79 -13.41
N ALA A 685 22.92 -5.88 -14.05
CA ALA A 685 21.66 -6.20 -14.69
C ALA A 685 21.54 -5.62 -16.11
N LEU A 686 21.30 -6.45 -17.12
CA LEU A 686 21.14 -6.00 -18.51
C LEU A 686 19.95 -5.03 -18.65
N ARG A 687 20.08 -3.97 -19.44
CA ARG A 687 19.04 -2.95 -19.69
C ARG A 687 17.99 -3.44 -20.70
N LEU A 688 16.77 -2.93 -20.58
CA LEU A 688 15.69 -3.12 -21.56
C LEU A 688 15.55 -1.89 -22.47
N GLY A 689 16.26 -1.91 -23.60
CA GLY A 689 16.26 -0.84 -24.59
C GLY A 689 16.74 0.49 -23.97
N ASN A 690 16.10 1.60 -24.33
CA ASN A 690 16.45 2.92 -23.76
C ASN A 690 15.80 3.19 -22.38
N THR A 691 15.14 2.20 -21.76
CA THR A 691 14.41 2.40 -20.49
C THR A 691 15.32 2.28 -19.25
N LEU A 692 14.77 2.61 -18.08
CA LEU A 692 15.39 2.36 -16.76
C LEU A 692 15.16 0.90 -16.28
N ASN A 693 14.50 0.05 -17.06
CA ASN A 693 14.22 -1.33 -16.68
C ASN A 693 15.40 -2.27 -16.95
N VAL A 694 15.44 -3.36 -16.18
CA VAL A 694 16.41 -4.44 -16.34
C VAL A 694 15.75 -5.69 -16.91
N ASP A 695 16.45 -6.46 -17.73
CA ASP A 695 16.07 -7.81 -18.11
C ASP A 695 16.31 -8.73 -16.91
N PRO A 696 15.27 -9.28 -16.27
CA PRO A 696 15.40 -9.98 -15.00
C PRO A 696 15.94 -11.41 -15.16
N ARG A 697 16.04 -11.91 -16.40
CA ARG A 697 16.81 -13.13 -16.72
C ARG A 697 18.32 -12.89 -16.66
N CYS A 698 18.70 -11.62 -16.54
CA CYS A 698 20.03 -11.10 -16.75
C CYS A 698 20.43 -10.17 -15.58
N ASN A 699 19.99 -10.48 -14.36
CA ASN A 699 20.19 -9.70 -13.13
C ASN A 699 21.03 -10.52 -12.14
N ILE A 700 22.36 -10.33 -12.18
CA ILE A 700 23.34 -11.22 -11.56
C ILE A 700 23.93 -10.53 -10.32
N PRO A 701 23.97 -11.18 -9.14
CA PRO A 701 24.61 -10.59 -7.96
C PRO A 701 26.10 -10.36 -8.21
N VAL A 702 26.58 -9.18 -7.87
CA VAL A 702 28.01 -8.88 -7.78
C VAL A 702 28.39 -9.06 -6.33
N MET A 703 29.17 -10.09 -6.05
CA MET A 703 29.62 -10.42 -4.70
C MET A 703 31.07 -9.99 -4.52
N PHE A 704 31.47 -9.73 -3.28
CA PHE A 704 32.86 -9.47 -2.92
C PHE A 704 33.30 -10.55 -1.93
N ASN A 705 34.14 -11.49 -2.36
CA ASN A 705 34.51 -12.68 -1.58
C ASN A 705 33.29 -13.51 -1.15
N ASN A 706 32.31 -13.70 -2.04
CA ASN A 706 30.99 -14.30 -1.79
C ASN A 706 30.08 -13.56 -0.79
N LEU A 707 30.44 -12.33 -0.39
CA LEU A 707 29.57 -11.48 0.43
C LEU A 707 28.75 -10.54 -0.46
N ILE A 708 27.44 -10.49 -0.21
CA ILE A 708 26.52 -9.50 -0.81
C ILE A 708 26.49 -8.18 -0.03
N GLU A 709 27.12 -8.13 1.14
CA GLU A 709 27.27 -6.97 2.02
C GLU A 709 28.72 -6.90 2.49
N THR A 710 29.36 -5.74 2.37
CA THR A 710 30.78 -5.59 2.69
C THR A 710 31.14 -4.14 2.98
N GLU A 711 32.19 -3.95 3.77
CA GLU A 711 32.82 -2.64 3.96
C GLU A 711 33.89 -2.45 2.88
N VAL A 712 33.76 -1.40 2.06
CA VAL A 712 34.76 -1.02 1.06
C VAL A 712 35.89 -0.26 1.77
N PRO A 713 37.12 -0.81 1.84
CA PRO A 713 38.22 -0.17 2.53
C PRO A 713 38.89 0.90 1.65
N VAL A 714 39.72 1.75 2.27
CA VAL A 714 40.51 2.79 1.58
C VAL A 714 41.54 2.18 0.63
N GLU A 715 41.96 0.95 0.91
CA GLU A 715 42.83 0.12 0.08
C GLU A 715 42.13 -0.24 -1.25
N GLY A 716 40.83 -0.52 -1.20
CA GLY A 716 39.99 -0.97 -2.30
C GLY A 716 39.61 -2.46 -2.20
N LEU A 717 38.49 -2.80 -2.85
CA LEU A 717 37.90 -4.13 -2.89
C LEU A 717 37.51 -4.47 -4.33
N THR A 718 37.75 -5.72 -4.74
CA THR A 718 37.44 -6.22 -6.08
C THR A 718 36.41 -7.32 -5.98
N SER A 719 35.40 -7.30 -6.84
CA SER A 719 34.36 -8.31 -6.84
C SER A 719 34.88 -9.68 -7.30
N ASP A 720 34.06 -10.68 -6.99
CA ASP A 720 34.07 -11.96 -7.70
C ASP A 720 33.78 -11.71 -9.21
N GLU A 721 34.15 -12.67 -10.05
CA GLU A 721 34.01 -12.52 -11.50
C GLU A 721 32.55 -12.69 -11.93
N VAL A 722 32.02 -11.70 -12.63
CA VAL A 722 30.62 -11.66 -13.08
C VAL A 722 30.58 -11.87 -14.57
N VAL A 723 29.91 -12.94 -15.00
CA VAL A 723 29.62 -13.18 -16.43
C VAL A 723 28.61 -12.15 -16.90
N LEU A 724 28.92 -11.41 -17.96
CA LEU A 724 28.01 -10.46 -18.57
C LEU A 724 26.85 -11.20 -19.23
N PRO A 725 25.59 -10.86 -18.93
CA PRO A 725 24.45 -11.49 -19.56
C PRO A 725 24.17 -10.89 -20.95
N VAL A 726 24.32 -11.69 -22.01
CA VAL A 726 24.25 -11.20 -23.40
C VAL A 726 22.91 -11.52 -24.07
N LYS A 727 22.32 -10.56 -24.80
CA LYS A 727 21.28 -10.82 -25.81
C LYS A 727 21.93 -11.04 -27.17
N THR A 728 21.42 -12.02 -27.91
CA THR A 728 21.80 -12.23 -29.31
C THR A 728 21.22 -11.13 -30.20
N GLY A 729 22.09 -10.30 -30.80
CA GLY A 729 21.72 -9.40 -31.90
C GLY A 729 21.34 -7.96 -31.53
N GLY A 730 22.01 -7.33 -30.55
CA GLY A 730 21.80 -5.91 -30.21
C GLY A 730 22.84 -5.36 -29.23
N GLN A 731 22.75 -4.07 -28.91
CA GLN A 731 23.49 -3.45 -27.80
C GLN A 731 22.96 -3.97 -26.45
N ASN A 732 23.86 -4.24 -25.52
CA ASN A 732 23.62 -4.86 -24.22
C ASN A 732 24.00 -3.93 -23.06
N ASP A 733 23.51 -2.69 -23.02
CA ASP A 733 23.77 -1.78 -21.89
C ASP A 733 23.51 -2.46 -20.54
N TYR A 734 24.36 -2.23 -19.54
CA TYR A 734 24.20 -2.83 -18.21
C TYR A 734 23.96 -1.79 -17.12
N TRP A 735 23.22 -2.18 -16.10
CA TRP A 735 22.99 -1.42 -14.88
C TRP A 735 23.69 -2.09 -13.70
N LEU A 736 24.72 -1.46 -13.16
CA LEU A 736 25.32 -1.86 -11.89
C LEU A 736 24.55 -1.18 -10.74
N THR A 737 23.70 -1.92 -10.05
CA THR A 737 22.90 -1.45 -8.91
C THR A 737 23.54 -1.88 -7.58
N PHE A 738 23.55 -1.07 -6.53
CA PHE A 738 23.97 -1.45 -5.17
C PHE A 738 23.36 -0.51 -4.12
N THR A 739 23.31 -0.92 -2.86
CA THR A 739 22.91 -0.06 -1.73
C THR A 739 24.16 0.39 -0.97
N LEU A 740 24.23 1.67 -0.62
CA LEU A 740 25.27 2.29 0.20
C LEU A 740 24.74 2.40 1.65
N LEU A 741 25.47 1.81 2.59
CA LEU A 741 25.05 1.66 4.00
C LEU A 741 25.59 2.77 4.92
N SER A 742 26.55 3.56 4.45
CA SER A 742 27.14 4.66 5.24
C SER A 742 27.57 5.83 4.34
N PRO A 743 27.53 7.08 4.85
CA PRO A 743 28.20 8.22 4.21
C PRO A 743 29.69 7.92 3.95
N GLY A 744 30.28 8.61 2.97
CA GLY A 744 31.72 8.44 2.65
C GLY A 744 32.07 8.08 1.20
N CYS A 745 31.09 7.91 0.30
CA CYS A 745 31.39 7.95 -1.13
C CYS A 745 31.86 9.37 -1.54
N TYR A 746 32.78 9.46 -2.50
CA TYR A 746 33.35 10.73 -2.96
C TYR A 746 33.02 10.98 -4.44
N GLY A 747 32.26 12.04 -4.71
CA GLY A 747 31.99 12.51 -6.06
C GLY A 747 33.16 13.32 -6.66
N LEU A 748 33.21 13.41 -7.98
CA LEU A 748 34.02 14.41 -8.68
C LEU A 748 33.28 15.76 -8.64
N ALA A 749 33.64 16.61 -7.68
CA ALA A 749 33.20 18.00 -7.71
C ALA A 749 33.84 18.73 -8.91
N GLU A 750 33.00 19.43 -9.68
CA GLU A 750 33.26 20.69 -10.45
C GLU A 750 32.75 20.75 -11.90
N ASN A 751 32.25 19.68 -12.52
CA ASN A 751 31.55 19.78 -13.82
C ASN A 751 30.13 19.22 -13.75
N ARG A 752 29.15 20.12 -13.64
CA ARG A 752 27.71 19.81 -13.47
C ARG A 752 27.03 19.26 -14.74
N ASP A 753 27.68 19.36 -15.90
CA ASP A 753 27.07 19.13 -17.21
C ASP A 753 27.65 17.93 -17.99
N ARG A 754 28.38 17.00 -17.33
CA ARG A 754 29.02 15.85 -18.01
C ARG A 754 28.88 14.53 -17.26
N THR A 755 28.11 13.61 -17.84
CA THR A 755 28.24 12.18 -17.58
C THR A 755 29.60 11.68 -18.10
N ASN A 756 30.51 11.34 -17.18
CA ASN A 756 31.85 10.88 -17.55
C ASN A 756 31.85 9.38 -17.88
N THR A 757 31.55 9.04 -19.15
CA THR A 757 31.81 7.70 -19.70
C THR A 757 33.29 7.58 -20.05
N TYR A 758 34.02 6.65 -19.42
CA TYR A 758 35.44 6.40 -19.71
C TYR A 758 35.64 5.17 -20.62
N ARG A 759 36.57 5.28 -21.56
CA ARG A 759 36.78 4.32 -22.65
C ARG A 759 38.17 3.69 -22.58
N VAL A 760 38.27 2.37 -22.73
CA VAL A 760 39.55 1.67 -22.95
C VAL A 760 39.78 1.52 -24.46
N HIS A 761 40.97 1.87 -24.96
CA HIS A 761 41.21 2.01 -26.39
C HIS A 761 41.50 0.66 -27.09
N LYS A 762 40.60 0.24 -28.00
CA LYS A 762 40.58 -1.08 -28.70
C LYS A 762 41.93 -1.58 -29.26
N ARG A 763 42.83 -0.68 -29.66
CA ARG A 763 44.16 -1.04 -30.19
C ARG A 763 45.07 -1.61 -29.09
N GLN A 764 45.10 -0.98 -27.92
CA GLN A 764 45.95 -1.40 -26.79
C GLN A 764 45.46 -2.71 -26.15
N THR A 765 44.16 -2.98 -26.20
CA THR A 765 43.56 -4.25 -25.77
C THR A 765 43.98 -5.41 -26.68
N HIS A 766 44.12 -5.15 -27.98
CA HIS A 766 44.51 -6.16 -28.97
C HIS A 766 45.99 -6.53 -28.85
N ASP A 767 46.87 -5.52 -28.74
CA ASP A 767 48.32 -5.74 -28.63
C ASP A 767 48.66 -6.53 -27.35
N ALA A 768 48.06 -6.17 -26.21
CA ALA A 768 48.29 -6.86 -24.93
C ALA A 768 47.73 -8.30 -24.87
N THR A 769 46.71 -8.63 -25.67
CA THR A 769 46.11 -9.98 -25.70
C THR A 769 46.76 -10.92 -26.74
N GLN A 770 47.52 -10.40 -27.71
CA GLN A 770 48.38 -11.24 -28.57
C GLN A 770 49.72 -11.59 -27.92
N GLU A 771 50.29 -10.70 -27.11
CA GLU A 771 51.60 -10.90 -26.48
C GLU A 771 51.53 -11.50 -25.05
N ASP A 772 50.33 -11.78 -24.55
CA ASP A 772 50.04 -12.27 -23.17
C ASP A 772 50.68 -11.39 -22.07
N ASN A 773 50.87 -10.10 -22.36
CA ASN A 773 51.64 -9.17 -21.55
C ASN A 773 50.74 -8.32 -20.65
N TRP A 774 50.32 -8.93 -19.55
CA TRP A 774 49.36 -8.34 -18.60
C TRP A 774 49.90 -7.10 -17.86
N GLU A 775 51.22 -6.93 -17.77
CA GLU A 775 51.83 -5.73 -17.15
C GLU A 775 51.63 -4.49 -18.03
N ILE A 776 51.84 -4.60 -19.36
CA ILE A 776 51.57 -3.49 -20.30
C ILE A 776 50.08 -3.13 -20.31
N PHE A 777 49.18 -4.12 -20.18
CA PHE A 777 47.75 -3.87 -20.03
C PHE A 777 47.46 -3.05 -18.77
N GLN A 778 48.04 -3.43 -17.63
CA GLN A 778 47.88 -2.70 -16.37
C GLN A 778 48.52 -1.30 -16.42
N GLU A 779 49.67 -1.12 -17.07
CA GLU A 779 50.32 0.19 -17.21
C GLU A 779 49.51 1.18 -18.06
N ASN A 780 48.86 0.71 -19.12
CA ASN A 780 47.94 1.55 -19.90
C ASN A 780 46.62 1.81 -19.15
N MET A 781 46.10 0.82 -18.41
CA MET A 781 44.93 0.99 -17.55
C MET A 781 45.16 2.03 -16.43
N LYS A 782 46.39 2.19 -15.89
CA LYS A 782 46.74 3.26 -14.93
C LYS A 782 46.49 4.68 -15.48
N GLN A 783 46.34 4.85 -16.80
CA GLN A 783 46.12 6.16 -17.44
C GLN A 783 44.63 6.53 -17.61
N TYR A 784 43.70 5.58 -17.41
CA TYR A 784 42.27 5.80 -17.57
C TYR A 784 41.55 5.82 -16.21
N SER A 785 40.63 6.76 -16.06
CA SER A 785 39.96 7.03 -14.79
C SER A 785 39.04 5.88 -14.35
N ASN A 786 39.07 5.57 -13.05
CA ASN A 786 38.12 4.64 -12.43
C ASN A 786 36.66 5.10 -12.69
N ILE A 787 35.71 4.16 -12.62
CA ILE A 787 34.29 4.51 -12.50
C ILE A 787 34.08 5.19 -11.14
N TYR A 788 34.11 6.52 -11.13
CA TYR A 788 33.62 7.31 -10.02
C TYR A 788 32.09 7.25 -10.02
N CYS A 789 31.48 7.01 -8.86
CA CYS A 789 30.04 7.10 -8.72
C CYS A 789 29.61 8.53 -9.07
N VAL A 790 28.95 8.70 -10.22
CA VAL A 790 28.36 9.96 -10.64
C VAL A 790 27.06 10.14 -9.84
N GLY A 791 27.16 10.92 -8.77
CA GLY A 791 26.01 11.48 -8.05
C GLY A 791 25.84 12.95 -8.41
N SER A 792 24.62 13.33 -8.81
CA SER A 792 24.20 14.68 -9.21
C SER A 792 22.66 14.68 -9.18
N VAL A 793 21.90 15.68 -8.73
CA VAL A 793 22.14 16.99 -8.09
C VAL A 793 21.04 17.07 -7.01
N ILE A 794 21.23 17.59 -5.78
CA ILE A 794 22.05 18.73 -5.33
C ILE A 794 23.43 18.34 -4.77
#